data_AF-A0A9P1CG78-F1
#
_entry.id   AF-A0A9P1CG78-F1
#
_cell.length_a   1.000
_cell.length_b   1.000
_cell.length_c   1.000
_cell.angle_alpha   90.00
_cell.angle_beta   90.00
_cell.angle_gamma   90.00
#
_symmetry.space_group_name_H-M   'P 1'
#
loop_
_entity.id
_entity.type
_entity.pdbx_description
1 polymer ?
#
loop_
_entity_poly.entity_id
_entity_poly.type
_entity_poly.pdbx_seq_one_letter_code
_entity_poly.pdbx_strand_id
1 'polypeptide(L)'
;LKERWEEQAVGDEDVRKEYWQELKETLAREEIQVRQQNGRLADQQLSEGLKLWQDWLDNTEGTVEEGEHVSTELGKLLDRLPSSTVTRGGRSAIEAAARRVAAARSTVSTTVEQSAEAQRLAVARTEEAAKLEGAVRSELEAAKASIKDAMERYRAAGKDKEAKTMELQGKTSELEDGQKQLMSVAVELEEATLRLAELKAGLRAGEERELSLQQELEATRALAAKTSAEHLASQRSNEAAAEAASLQTLQLQEELREAQGEVQRQKELLEEERQMLQLERDGHHEKHHTLLQELHTELHHERQQLTAAHDNCHTEHQQMLCSARQELEEERKKHSESKEGTKGLLLQHVRHIGTLEGKVTGLNTEANFLKGRISELQVILQESEAHMVKQGQGIAVLKKELEKAKLESGRAKSEGEERRIHQTLNVPCSRRIAVALVGAGTFARKAHLPSLQSASDCFELVAIWSRSRQAAEALQVEDRHLQILYGEEGWRRLLSANLSGVALEMLDLVLPFPQQSRFIREALEHGLAIVSEKPIAASSREAKDLMKLAQRRWFVAENWRFEPSFRIAAAVLSSKILGPALAFTGSSLGFMPSEVSYMQPGTWRMSQDSNWIVDVGVHFAAALRLTLGDVEVVQALHRRIRPELQPFDSFAALLRAPSDAIGTWIFSLSVPKPRPREIPGLSDLTLEISGANGTLAVSRGHVELRDRFGHPVAQLRPEAPSVAYALRRAAKGVVGEVAEDVKPEEALKDLQLVEAVLSHHERLEL
;
A
#
# COMPACT_ATOMS: atom_id res chain seq x y z
N LEU A 1 -88.84 31.77 101.29
CA LEU A 1 -88.69 33.00 102.10
C LEU A 1 -90.03 33.70 102.29
N LYS A 2 -90.74 34.04 101.21
CA LYS A 2 -92.06 34.69 101.27
C LYS A 2 -93.10 33.93 102.11
N GLU A 3 -93.25 32.62 101.89
CA GLU A 3 -94.18 31.79 102.68
C GLU A 3 -93.86 31.80 104.18
N ARG A 4 -92.58 31.76 104.57
CA ARG A 4 -92.17 31.83 105.99
C ARG A 4 -92.41 33.21 106.61
N TRP A 5 -92.31 34.29 105.82
CA TRP A 5 -92.60 35.65 106.29
C TRP A 5 -94.09 35.83 106.60
N GLU A 6 -94.94 35.29 105.72
CA GLU A 6 -96.40 35.34 105.89
C GLU A 6 -96.86 34.58 107.14
N GLU A 7 -96.18 33.51 107.53
CA GLU A 7 -96.49 32.73 108.76
C GLU A 7 -95.98 33.37 110.06
N GLN A 8 -94.84 34.07 110.05
CA GLN A 8 -94.12 34.44 111.28
C GLN A 8 -94.15 35.93 111.64
N ALA A 9 -94.55 36.81 110.72
CA ALA A 9 -94.55 38.25 110.95
C ALA A 9 -95.74 38.70 111.83
N VAL A 10 -95.44 39.29 113.00
CA VAL A 10 -96.42 39.79 113.98
C VAL A 10 -96.45 41.33 113.96
N GLY A 11 -97.63 41.93 113.84
CA GLY A 11 -97.82 43.40 113.79
C GLY A 11 -98.93 43.84 112.82
N ASP A 12 -99.13 45.15 112.69
CA ASP A 12 -100.11 45.77 111.78
C ASP A 12 -99.81 45.41 110.31
N GLU A 13 -100.84 45.22 109.49
CA GLU A 13 -100.72 44.69 108.12
C GLU A 13 -99.95 45.63 107.19
N ASP A 14 -100.14 46.93 107.34
CA ASP A 14 -99.45 47.95 106.53
C ASP A 14 -97.94 47.96 106.84
N VAL A 15 -97.58 47.81 108.12
CA VAL A 15 -96.19 47.73 108.57
C VAL A 15 -95.51 46.45 108.07
N ARG A 16 -96.22 45.31 108.05
CA ARG A 16 -95.68 44.05 107.50
C ARG A 16 -95.42 44.11 106.00
N LYS A 17 -96.26 44.82 105.23
CA LYS A 17 -96.06 45.02 103.78
C LYS A 17 -94.85 45.91 103.51
N GLU A 18 -94.69 46.99 104.28
CA GLU A 18 -93.55 47.89 104.15
C GLU A 18 -92.22 47.18 104.43
N TYR A 19 -92.12 46.44 105.55
CA TYR A 19 -90.93 45.65 105.85
C TYR A 19 -90.65 44.52 104.84
N TRP A 20 -91.68 43.87 104.29
CA TRP A 20 -91.48 42.88 103.22
C TRP A 20 -90.96 43.52 101.93
N GLN A 21 -91.45 44.72 101.60
CA GLN A 21 -90.99 45.48 100.44
C GLN A 21 -89.51 45.86 100.62
N GLU A 22 -89.12 46.37 101.79
CA GLU A 22 -87.72 46.66 102.12
C GLU A 22 -86.83 45.40 102.08
N LEU A 23 -87.30 44.28 102.62
CA LEU A 23 -86.57 43.00 102.56
C LEU A 23 -86.40 42.53 101.11
N LYS A 24 -87.44 42.66 100.28
CA LYS A 24 -87.40 42.29 98.86
C LYS A 24 -86.42 43.17 98.09
N GLU A 25 -86.41 44.48 98.35
CA GLU A 25 -85.44 45.40 97.75
C GLU A 25 -84.00 45.10 98.21
N THR A 26 -83.82 44.76 99.48
CA THR A 26 -82.51 44.38 100.04
C THR A 26 -82.01 43.08 99.41
N LEU A 27 -82.85 42.05 99.33
CA LEU A 27 -82.53 40.79 98.67
C LEU A 27 -82.23 40.97 97.18
N ALA A 28 -82.96 41.84 96.47
CA ALA A 28 -82.67 42.13 95.07
C ALA A 28 -81.31 42.81 94.88
N ARG A 29 -80.92 43.73 95.78
CA ARG A 29 -79.59 44.36 95.78
C ARG A 29 -78.49 43.33 96.09
N GLU A 30 -78.70 42.46 97.08
CA GLU A 30 -77.77 41.37 97.38
C GLU A 30 -77.65 40.38 96.22
N GLU A 31 -78.75 40.01 95.56
CA GLU A 31 -78.73 39.13 94.38
C GLU A 31 -77.93 39.74 93.22
N ILE A 32 -78.10 41.05 92.97
CA ILE A 32 -77.29 41.77 91.97
C ILE A 32 -75.81 41.76 92.37
N GLN A 33 -75.49 42.01 93.64
CA GLN A 33 -74.11 42.01 94.13
C GLN A 33 -73.46 40.63 94.02
N VAL A 34 -74.19 39.56 94.37
CA VAL A 34 -73.74 38.16 94.21
C VAL A 34 -73.56 37.82 92.73
N ARG A 35 -74.46 38.25 91.83
CA ARG A 35 -74.28 38.05 90.39
C ARG A 35 -73.05 38.76 89.85
N GLN A 36 -72.79 40.00 90.27
CA GLN A 36 -71.59 40.75 89.89
C GLN A 36 -70.31 40.12 90.46
N GLN A 37 -70.36 39.58 91.67
CA GLN A 37 -69.23 38.86 92.28
C GLN A 37 -68.96 37.53 91.56
N ASN A 38 -70.00 36.76 91.25
CA ASN A 38 -69.90 35.53 90.48
C ASN A 38 -69.38 35.78 89.05
N GLY A 39 -69.81 36.87 88.41
CA GLY A 39 -69.27 37.30 87.11
C GLY A 39 -67.77 37.57 87.18
N ARG A 40 -67.32 38.36 88.16
CA ARG A 40 -65.88 38.63 88.37
C ARG A 40 -65.06 37.36 88.64
N LEU A 41 -65.58 36.44 89.44
CA LEU A 41 -64.93 35.15 89.70
C LEU A 41 -64.85 34.28 88.44
N ALA A 42 -65.89 34.27 87.62
CA ALA A 42 -65.90 33.54 86.35
C ALA A 42 -64.88 34.11 85.36
N ASP A 43 -64.80 35.44 85.23
CA ASP A 43 -63.83 36.12 84.38
C ASP A 43 -62.39 35.83 84.82
N GLN A 44 -62.14 35.83 86.14
CA GLN A 44 -60.83 35.49 86.70
C GLN A 44 -60.45 34.03 86.38
N GLN A 45 -61.35 33.07 86.61
CA GLN A 45 -61.09 31.65 86.33
C GLN A 45 -60.86 31.39 84.83
N LEU A 46 -61.61 32.06 83.95
CA LEU A 46 -61.41 31.97 82.51
C LEU A 46 -60.06 32.56 82.10
N SER A 47 -59.67 33.71 82.68
CA SER A 47 -58.38 34.34 82.40
C SER A 47 -57.20 33.47 82.85
N GLU A 48 -57.31 32.80 84.00
CA GLU A 48 -56.30 31.85 84.49
C GLU A 48 -56.19 30.63 83.56
N GLY A 49 -57.32 30.06 83.12
CA GLY A 49 -57.33 28.94 82.17
C GLY A 49 -56.75 29.29 80.80
N LEU A 50 -57.05 30.49 80.28
CA LEU A 50 -56.50 30.98 79.01
C LEU A 50 -54.99 31.25 79.09
N LYS A 51 -54.49 31.67 80.26
CA LYS A 51 -53.06 31.87 80.48
C LYS A 51 -52.28 30.55 80.39
N LEU A 52 -52.77 29.49 81.02
CA LEU A 52 -52.16 28.16 80.92
C LEU A 52 -52.16 27.65 79.47
N TRP A 53 -53.21 27.96 78.71
CA TRP A 53 -53.28 27.63 77.29
C TRP A 53 -52.24 28.39 76.46
N GLN A 54 -52.07 29.68 76.74
CA GLN A 54 -51.08 30.51 76.09
C GLN A 54 -49.64 30.06 76.43
N ASP A 55 -49.36 29.76 77.70
CA ASP A 55 -48.04 29.30 78.14
C ASP A 55 -47.63 27.98 77.43
N TRP A 56 -48.58 27.08 77.16
CA TRP A 56 -48.33 25.87 76.37
C TRP A 56 -48.10 26.14 74.87
N LEU A 57 -48.83 27.09 74.28
CA LEU A 57 -48.63 27.51 72.89
C LEU A 57 -47.24 28.15 72.69
N ASP A 58 -46.80 28.94 73.66
CA ASP A 58 -45.50 29.62 73.63
C ASP A 58 -44.34 28.67 73.95
N ASN A 59 -44.59 27.57 74.67
CA ASN A 59 -43.60 26.52 74.92
C ASN A 59 -43.40 25.62 73.69
N THR A 60 -42.25 25.77 73.02
CA THR A 60 -41.88 24.97 71.84
C THR A 60 -41.65 23.49 72.12
N GLU A 61 -41.44 23.10 73.38
CA GLU A 61 -41.20 21.71 73.82
C GLU A 61 -42.44 21.04 74.42
N GLY A 62 -43.57 21.76 74.51
CA GLY A 62 -44.79 21.24 75.12
C GLY A 62 -45.35 20.00 74.40
N THR A 63 -45.69 18.98 75.19
CA THR A 63 -46.18 17.68 74.69
C THR A 63 -47.67 17.71 74.34
N VAL A 64 -48.12 16.71 73.58
CA VAL A 64 -49.54 16.53 73.22
C VAL A 64 -50.39 16.31 74.49
N GLU A 65 -49.90 15.54 75.44
CA GLU A 65 -50.61 15.18 76.68
C GLU A 65 -50.85 16.41 77.56
N GLU A 66 -49.86 17.30 77.67
CA GLU A 66 -49.99 18.57 78.37
C GLU A 66 -51.02 19.49 77.71
N GLY A 67 -51.02 19.57 76.38
CA GLY A 67 -52.00 20.36 75.62
C GLY A 67 -53.43 19.83 75.73
N GLU A 68 -53.61 18.50 75.70
CA GLU A 68 -54.92 17.88 75.91
C GLU A 68 -55.42 18.09 77.34
N HIS A 69 -54.53 18.06 78.34
CA HIS A 69 -54.87 18.35 79.73
C HIS A 69 -55.37 19.79 79.91
N VAL A 70 -54.62 20.78 79.42
CA VAL A 70 -55.02 22.20 79.51
C VAL A 70 -56.31 22.49 78.72
N SER A 71 -56.47 21.89 77.53
CA SER A 71 -57.70 21.99 76.73
C SER A 71 -58.92 21.40 77.47
N THR A 72 -58.72 20.27 78.17
CA THR A 72 -59.78 19.58 78.90
C THR A 72 -60.24 20.40 80.11
N GLU A 73 -59.30 20.98 80.87
CA GLU A 73 -59.64 21.85 82.01
C GLU A 73 -60.34 23.13 81.55
N LEU A 74 -59.89 23.75 80.46
CA LEU A 74 -60.56 24.90 79.84
C LEU A 74 -61.96 24.52 79.33
N GLY A 75 -62.11 23.32 78.76
CA GLY A 75 -63.40 22.76 78.36
C GLY A 75 -64.38 22.59 79.53
N LYS A 76 -63.90 22.06 80.67
CA LYS A 76 -64.70 21.93 81.90
C LYS A 76 -65.15 23.29 82.46
N LEU A 77 -64.33 24.34 82.31
CA LEU A 77 -64.70 25.70 82.67
C LEU A 77 -65.80 26.24 81.74
N LEU A 78 -65.67 26.02 80.43
CA LEU A 78 -66.67 26.41 79.45
C LEU A 78 -68.02 25.70 79.68
N ASP A 79 -68.02 24.43 80.09
CA ASP A 79 -69.25 23.66 80.37
C ASP A 79 -70.13 24.27 81.47
N ARG A 80 -69.59 25.16 82.32
CA ARG A 80 -70.33 25.86 83.39
C ARG A 80 -71.06 27.12 82.92
N LEU A 81 -70.87 27.56 81.67
CA LEU A 81 -71.52 28.76 81.14
C LEU A 81 -72.98 28.48 80.74
N PRO A 82 -73.90 29.46 80.87
CA PRO A 82 -75.33 29.25 80.66
C PRO A 82 -75.74 28.85 79.22
N SER A 83 -74.86 29.06 78.23
CA SER A 83 -75.14 28.85 76.81
C SER A 83 -74.57 27.51 76.30
N SER A 84 -75.30 26.43 76.53
CA SER A 84 -74.86 25.05 76.26
C SER A 84 -74.43 24.72 74.83
N THR A 85 -74.85 25.50 73.83
CA THR A 85 -74.48 25.30 72.42
C THR A 85 -73.15 25.96 72.07
N VAL A 86 -72.88 27.16 72.62
CA VAL A 86 -71.64 27.91 72.38
C VAL A 86 -70.46 27.25 73.09
N THR A 87 -70.71 26.69 74.28
CA THR A 87 -69.69 26.02 75.10
C THR A 87 -69.19 24.73 74.47
N ARG A 88 -70.10 23.90 73.95
CA ARG A 88 -69.75 22.65 73.25
C ARG A 88 -68.98 22.90 71.96
N GLY A 89 -69.38 23.92 71.20
CA GLY A 89 -68.66 24.33 69.99
C GLY A 89 -67.26 24.86 70.29
N GLY A 90 -67.13 25.71 71.32
CA GLY A 90 -65.85 26.26 71.77
C GLY A 90 -64.88 25.19 72.25
N ARG A 91 -65.35 24.22 73.06
CA ARG A 91 -64.54 23.11 73.54
C ARG A 91 -63.97 22.26 72.41
N SER A 92 -64.82 21.80 71.49
CA SER A 92 -64.37 20.98 70.35
C SER A 92 -63.37 21.71 69.46
N ALA A 93 -63.52 23.03 69.29
CA ALA A 93 -62.60 23.83 68.50
C ALA A 93 -61.22 23.94 69.15
N ILE A 94 -61.15 24.08 70.48
CA ILE A 94 -59.90 24.17 71.25
C ILE A 94 -59.16 22.83 71.23
N GLU A 95 -59.85 21.72 71.51
CA GLU A 95 -59.26 20.38 71.44
C GLU A 95 -58.73 20.05 70.03
N ALA A 96 -59.45 20.46 68.97
CA ALA A 96 -59.01 20.28 67.59
C ALA A 96 -57.83 21.20 67.20
N ALA A 97 -57.73 22.39 67.80
CA ALA A 97 -56.56 23.27 67.62
C ALA A 97 -55.32 22.69 68.30
N ALA A 98 -55.47 22.17 69.54
CA ALA A 98 -54.42 21.51 70.31
C ALA A 98 -53.74 20.38 69.50
N ARG A 99 -54.56 19.47 68.96
CA ARG A 99 -54.08 18.32 68.18
C ARG A 99 -53.35 18.74 66.91
N ARG A 100 -53.83 19.78 66.22
CA ARG A 100 -53.19 20.29 65.00
C ARG A 100 -51.82 20.90 65.27
N VAL A 101 -51.69 21.69 66.34
CA VAL A 101 -50.40 22.29 66.74
C VAL A 101 -49.39 21.20 67.10
N ALA A 102 -49.81 20.19 67.87
CA ALA A 102 -48.91 19.12 68.29
C ALA A 102 -48.48 18.22 67.11
N ALA A 103 -49.38 17.90 66.18
CA ALA A 103 -49.05 17.15 64.96
C ALA A 103 -48.05 17.92 64.07
N ALA A 104 -48.21 19.24 63.95
CA ALA A 104 -47.27 20.08 63.22
C ALA A 104 -45.88 20.09 63.87
N ARG A 105 -45.80 20.21 65.21
CA ARG A 105 -44.53 20.15 65.96
C ARG A 105 -43.79 18.81 65.76
N SER A 106 -44.51 17.69 65.86
CA SER A 106 -43.94 16.36 65.63
C SER A 106 -43.38 16.21 64.21
N THR A 107 -44.12 16.71 63.21
CA THR A 107 -43.67 16.67 61.81
C THR A 107 -42.39 17.49 61.61
N VAL A 108 -42.32 18.70 62.17
CA VAL A 108 -41.12 19.56 62.09
C VAL A 108 -39.91 18.91 62.78
N SER A 109 -40.10 18.28 63.94
CA SER A 109 -39.02 17.58 64.65
C SER A 109 -38.45 16.44 63.79
N THR A 110 -39.30 15.62 63.18
CA THR A 110 -38.84 14.52 62.31
C THR A 110 -38.11 15.00 61.06
N THR A 111 -38.53 16.11 60.45
CA THR A 111 -37.87 16.64 59.25
C THR A 111 -36.52 17.28 59.58
N VAL A 112 -36.39 17.91 60.76
CA VAL A 112 -35.11 18.44 61.25
C VAL A 112 -34.10 17.31 61.50
N GLU A 113 -34.52 16.20 62.11
CA GLU A 113 -33.66 15.03 62.32
C GLU A 113 -33.21 14.40 60.99
N GLN A 114 -34.13 14.22 60.04
CA GLN A 114 -33.81 13.70 58.72
C GLN A 114 -32.85 14.63 57.95
N SER A 115 -33.02 15.95 58.07
CA SER A 115 -32.11 16.93 57.46
C SER A 115 -30.72 16.86 58.09
N ALA A 116 -30.62 16.72 59.41
CA ALA A 116 -29.35 16.61 60.11
C ALA A 116 -28.58 15.34 59.72
N GLU A 117 -29.28 14.21 59.56
CA GLU A 117 -28.69 12.95 59.13
C GLU A 117 -28.23 13.00 57.67
N ALA A 118 -29.03 13.57 56.77
CA ALA A 118 -28.65 13.79 55.37
C ALA A 118 -27.39 14.66 55.25
N GLN A 119 -27.27 15.71 56.08
CA GLN A 119 -26.11 16.59 56.08
C GLN A 119 -24.83 15.87 56.58
N ARG A 120 -24.93 14.99 57.58
CA ARG A 120 -23.80 14.16 58.03
C ARG A 120 -23.33 13.20 56.94
N LEU A 121 -24.26 12.54 56.24
CA LEU A 121 -23.94 11.64 55.13
C LEU A 121 -23.29 12.39 53.95
N ALA A 122 -23.74 13.61 53.66
CA ALA A 122 -23.14 14.44 52.62
C ALA A 122 -21.67 14.77 52.95
N VAL A 123 -21.38 15.18 54.19
CA VAL A 123 -20.01 15.48 54.64
C VAL A 123 -19.11 14.25 54.52
N ALA A 124 -19.55 13.09 55.02
CA ALA A 124 -18.78 11.84 54.93
C ALA A 124 -18.44 11.46 53.48
N ARG A 125 -19.40 11.58 52.56
CA ARG A 125 -19.18 11.32 51.12
C ARG A 125 -18.21 12.31 50.49
N THR A 126 -18.24 13.58 50.89
CA THR A 126 -17.29 14.58 50.37
C THR A 126 -15.85 14.31 50.85
N GLU A 127 -15.67 13.83 52.08
CA GLU A 127 -14.35 13.45 52.59
C GLU A 127 -13.77 12.21 51.87
N GLU A 128 -14.61 11.21 51.58
CA GLU A 128 -14.20 10.03 50.79
C GLU A 128 -13.83 10.43 49.35
N ALA A 129 -14.63 11.29 48.72
CA ALA A 129 -14.32 11.80 47.38
C ALA A 129 -12.98 12.56 47.34
N ALA A 130 -12.69 13.40 48.34
CA ALA A 130 -11.43 14.12 48.43
C ALA A 130 -10.21 13.20 48.63
N LYS A 131 -10.36 12.10 49.39
CA LYS A 131 -9.31 11.08 49.55
C LYS A 131 -9.03 10.33 48.24
N LEU A 132 -10.08 9.95 47.51
CA LEU A 132 -9.98 9.31 46.20
C LEU A 132 -9.31 10.23 45.17
N GLU A 133 -9.71 11.51 45.12
CA GLU A 133 -9.10 12.49 44.23
C GLU A 133 -7.60 12.68 44.54
N GLY A 134 -7.24 12.75 45.83
CA GLY A 134 -5.84 12.82 46.27
C GLY A 134 -5.01 11.60 45.84
N ALA A 135 -5.55 10.39 46.00
CA ALA A 135 -4.89 9.15 45.58
C ALA A 135 -4.68 9.11 44.06
N VAL A 136 -5.72 9.40 43.28
CA VAL A 136 -5.67 9.45 41.81
C VAL A 136 -4.67 10.51 41.33
N ARG A 137 -4.62 11.68 41.98
CA ARG A 137 -3.65 12.73 41.65
C ARG A 137 -2.22 12.29 41.92
N SER A 138 -1.98 11.58 43.02
CA SER A 138 -0.66 11.01 43.34
C SER A 138 -0.22 9.96 42.31
N GLU A 139 -1.13 9.06 41.90
CA GLU A 139 -0.86 8.07 40.85
C GLU A 139 -0.59 8.74 39.50
N LEU A 140 -1.33 9.80 39.16
CA LEU A 140 -1.13 10.57 37.95
C LEU A 140 0.26 11.24 37.91
N GLU A 141 0.70 11.83 39.02
CA GLU A 141 2.05 12.43 39.09
C GLU A 141 3.17 11.37 39.02
N ALA A 142 2.97 10.21 39.63
CA ALA A 142 3.90 9.08 39.49
C ALA A 142 3.97 8.57 38.04
N ALA A 143 2.82 8.45 37.37
CA ALA A 143 2.75 8.07 35.96
C ALA A 143 3.42 9.11 35.05
N LYS A 144 3.21 10.41 35.29
CA LYS A 144 3.90 11.49 34.56
C LYS A 144 5.42 11.40 34.72
N ALA A 145 5.91 11.14 35.93
CA ALA A 145 7.33 10.97 36.19
C ALA A 145 7.91 9.76 35.42
N SER A 146 7.21 8.62 35.42
CA SER A 146 7.61 7.43 34.66
C SER A 146 7.60 7.67 33.14
N ILE A 147 6.63 8.43 32.62
CA ILE A 147 6.57 8.78 31.20
C ILE A 147 7.74 9.70 30.83
N LYS A 148 8.08 10.67 31.68
CA LYS A 148 9.23 11.56 31.47
C LYS A 148 10.54 10.76 31.37
N ASP A 149 10.76 9.83 32.30
CA ASP A 149 11.95 8.96 32.29
C ASP A 149 11.99 8.05 31.05
N ALA A 150 10.83 7.51 30.63
CA ALA A 150 10.73 6.74 29.39
C ALA A 150 11.02 7.59 28.13
N MET A 151 10.60 8.86 28.11
CA MET A 151 10.90 9.80 27.03
C MET A 151 12.39 10.13 26.95
N GLU A 152 13.07 10.27 28.09
CA GLU A 152 14.51 10.49 28.14
C GLU A 152 15.29 9.27 27.63
N ARG A 153 14.89 8.06 28.02
CA ARG A 153 15.43 6.80 27.48
C ARG A 153 15.20 6.66 25.97
N TYR A 154 14.01 7.04 25.48
CA TYR A 154 13.70 7.04 24.05
C TYR A 154 14.57 8.04 23.26
N ARG A 155 14.81 9.24 23.81
CA ARG A 155 15.71 10.22 23.19
C ARG A 155 17.16 9.71 23.12
N ALA A 156 17.63 9.03 24.16
CA ALA A 156 18.96 8.42 24.15
C ALA A 156 19.08 7.31 23.08
N ALA A 157 18.07 6.43 22.98
CA ALA A 157 18.01 5.40 21.95
C ALA A 157 17.90 5.98 20.52
N GLY A 158 17.20 7.11 20.35
CA GLY A 158 17.12 7.83 19.08
C GLY A 158 18.50 8.29 18.58
N LYS A 159 19.33 8.83 19.47
CA LYS A 159 20.72 9.23 19.15
C LYS A 159 21.59 8.04 18.75
N ASP A 160 21.46 6.90 19.44
CA ASP A 160 22.20 5.66 19.07
C ASP A 160 21.77 5.12 17.69
N LYS A 161 20.47 5.20 17.39
CA LYS A 161 19.93 4.81 16.10
C LYS A 161 20.44 5.71 14.96
N GLU A 162 20.49 7.03 15.16
CA GLU A 162 21.04 7.96 14.17
C GLU A 162 22.51 7.68 13.88
N ALA A 163 23.31 7.41 14.92
CA ALA A 163 24.72 7.03 14.77
C ALA A 163 24.88 5.74 13.93
N LYS A 164 24.10 4.69 14.22
CA LYS A 164 24.12 3.43 13.44
C LYS A 164 23.58 3.60 12.02
N THR A 165 22.64 4.52 11.81
CA THR A 165 22.11 4.80 10.46
C THR A 165 23.18 5.47 9.59
N MET A 166 23.96 6.40 10.15
CA MET A 166 25.12 6.98 9.46
C MET A 166 26.18 5.93 9.12
N GLU A 167 26.45 4.99 10.02
CA GLU A 167 27.38 3.87 9.78
C GLU A 167 26.90 2.95 8.64
N LEU A 168 25.61 2.59 8.64
CA LEU A 168 25.00 1.77 7.58
C LEU A 168 25.01 2.47 6.22
N GLN A 169 24.77 3.78 6.18
CA GLN A 169 24.89 4.57 4.95
C GLN A 169 26.31 4.55 4.38
N GLY A 170 27.33 4.68 5.24
CA GLY A 170 28.73 4.51 4.84
C GLY A 170 29.01 3.14 4.23
N LYS A 171 28.55 2.06 4.89
CA LYS A 171 28.70 0.68 4.38
C LYS A 171 27.95 0.42 3.07
N THR A 172 26.82 1.09 2.86
CA THR A 172 26.02 0.95 1.64
C THR A 172 26.73 1.63 0.47
N SER A 173 27.33 2.80 0.69
CA SER A 173 28.17 3.48 -0.33
C SER A 173 29.39 2.64 -0.72
N GLU A 174 30.06 2.00 0.24
CA GLU A 174 31.18 1.09 -0.03
C GLU A 174 30.74 -0.11 -0.89
N LEU A 175 29.54 -0.67 -0.62
CA LEU A 175 28.99 -1.78 -1.40
C LEU A 175 28.63 -1.36 -2.83
N GLU A 176 28.02 -0.20 -3.00
CA GLU A 176 27.67 0.35 -4.33
C GLU A 176 28.92 0.58 -5.20
N ASP A 177 29.99 1.09 -4.60
CA ASP A 177 31.26 1.27 -5.32
C ASP A 177 31.93 -0.06 -5.65
N GLY A 178 31.86 -1.05 -4.74
CA GLY A 178 32.29 -2.43 -5.02
C GLY A 178 31.49 -3.09 -6.15
N GLN A 179 30.18 -2.87 -6.21
CA GLN A 179 29.33 -3.38 -7.30
C GLN A 179 29.68 -2.75 -8.65
N LYS A 180 29.95 -1.44 -8.70
CA LYS A 180 30.41 -0.77 -9.93
C LYS A 180 31.74 -1.34 -10.42
N GLN A 181 32.67 -1.61 -9.51
CA GLN A 181 33.95 -2.24 -9.86
C GLN A 181 33.75 -3.65 -10.42
N LEU A 182 32.91 -4.48 -9.80
CA LEU A 182 32.59 -5.82 -10.30
C LEU A 182 31.91 -5.79 -11.67
N MET A 183 31.03 -4.82 -11.91
CA MET A 183 30.37 -4.66 -13.21
C MET A 183 31.36 -4.24 -14.30
N SER A 184 32.35 -3.40 -13.98
CA SER A 184 33.46 -3.07 -14.90
C SER A 184 34.26 -4.31 -15.28
N VAL A 185 34.63 -5.13 -14.29
CA VAL A 185 35.40 -6.37 -14.51
C VAL A 185 34.59 -7.39 -15.32
N ALA A 186 33.27 -7.47 -15.12
CA ALA A 186 32.40 -8.35 -15.89
C ALA A 186 32.36 -7.97 -17.38
N VAL A 187 32.31 -6.66 -17.69
CA VAL A 187 32.38 -6.16 -19.07
C VAL A 187 33.73 -6.49 -19.71
N GLU A 188 34.84 -6.28 -18.98
CA GLU A 188 36.18 -6.65 -19.46
C GLU A 188 36.31 -8.16 -19.73
N LEU A 189 35.70 -8.99 -18.90
CA LEU A 189 35.67 -10.45 -19.08
C LEU A 189 34.87 -10.84 -20.33
N GLU A 190 33.72 -10.19 -20.57
CA GLU A 190 32.88 -10.44 -21.75
C GLU A 190 33.63 -10.05 -23.04
N GLU A 191 34.31 -8.90 -23.06
CA GLU A 191 35.19 -8.50 -24.16
C GLU A 191 36.34 -9.49 -24.39
N ALA A 192 36.96 -9.99 -23.32
CA ALA A 192 38.02 -10.99 -23.42
C ALA A 192 37.50 -12.33 -23.99
N THR A 193 36.29 -12.75 -23.62
CA THR A 193 35.67 -13.96 -24.17
C THR A 193 35.36 -13.82 -25.65
N LEU A 194 34.93 -12.63 -26.10
CA LEU A 194 34.68 -12.35 -27.51
C LEU A 194 35.98 -12.41 -28.33
N ARG A 195 37.05 -11.78 -27.84
CA ARG A 195 38.40 -11.86 -28.45
C ARG A 195 38.91 -13.29 -28.52
N LEU A 196 38.69 -14.11 -27.49
CA LEU A 196 39.05 -15.52 -27.50
C LEU A 196 38.28 -16.30 -28.58
N ALA A 197 36.99 -16.00 -28.77
CA ALA A 197 36.18 -16.63 -29.81
C ALA A 197 36.66 -16.26 -31.21
N GLU A 198 37.02 -14.99 -31.44
CA GLU A 198 37.61 -14.52 -32.71
C GLU A 198 38.95 -15.20 -33.01
N LEU A 199 39.85 -15.30 -32.02
CA LEU A 199 41.13 -15.98 -32.17
C LEU A 199 40.97 -17.48 -32.47
N LYS A 200 40.00 -18.15 -31.82
CA LYS A 200 39.67 -19.56 -32.10
C LYS A 200 39.11 -19.75 -33.51
N ALA A 201 38.28 -18.82 -33.99
CA ALA A 201 37.78 -18.85 -35.37
C ALA A 201 38.91 -18.64 -36.38
N GLY A 202 39.83 -17.70 -36.11
CA GLY A 202 41.02 -17.46 -36.91
C GLY A 202 41.95 -18.68 -36.97
N LEU A 203 42.15 -19.38 -35.85
CA LEU A 203 42.95 -20.61 -35.81
C LEU A 203 42.35 -21.71 -36.69
N ARG A 204 41.03 -21.95 -36.59
CA ARG A 204 40.34 -22.94 -37.43
C ARG A 204 40.46 -22.63 -38.92
N ALA A 205 40.28 -21.35 -39.31
CA ALA A 205 40.47 -20.93 -40.69
C ALA A 205 41.93 -21.08 -41.16
N GLY A 206 42.90 -20.92 -40.25
CA GLY A 206 44.30 -21.20 -40.49
C GLY A 206 44.58 -22.69 -40.73
N GLU A 207 44.04 -23.56 -39.87
CA GLU A 207 44.15 -25.02 -39.99
C GLU A 207 43.52 -25.55 -41.30
N GLU A 208 42.36 -25.00 -41.69
CA GLU A 208 41.71 -25.33 -42.97
C GLU A 208 42.55 -24.90 -44.18
N ARG A 209 43.18 -23.71 -44.12
CA ARG A 209 44.11 -23.25 -45.17
C ARG A 209 45.36 -24.10 -45.23
N GLU A 210 45.92 -24.48 -44.07
CA GLU A 210 47.09 -25.34 -44.01
C GLU A 210 46.78 -26.70 -44.64
N LEU A 211 45.63 -27.29 -44.32
CA LEU A 211 45.17 -28.55 -44.92
C LEU A 211 45.01 -28.43 -46.45
N SER A 212 44.41 -27.33 -46.92
CA SER A 212 44.27 -27.07 -48.36
C SER A 212 45.63 -26.94 -49.06
N LEU A 213 46.58 -26.22 -48.47
CA LEU A 213 47.92 -26.07 -49.02
C LEU A 213 48.71 -27.38 -48.99
N GLN A 214 48.52 -28.22 -47.97
CA GLN A 214 49.11 -29.55 -47.91
C GLN A 214 48.56 -30.45 -49.03
N GLN A 215 47.25 -30.40 -49.29
CA GLN A 215 46.62 -31.13 -50.41
C GLN A 215 47.13 -30.64 -51.77
N GLU A 216 47.28 -29.33 -51.97
CA GLU A 216 47.88 -28.76 -53.19
C GLU A 216 49.36 -29.15 -53.36
N LEU A 217 50.12 -29.18 -52.26
CA LEU A 217 51.52 -29.63 -52.28
C LEU A 217 51.63 -31.12 -52.64
N GLU A 218 50.73 -31.97 -52.11
CA GLU A 218 50.67 -33.38 -52.48
C GLU A 218 50.24 -33.57 -53.95
N ALA A 219 49.28 -32.80 -54.43
CA ALA A 219 48.84 -32.82 -55.82
C ALA A 219 49.96 -32.39 -56.78
N THR A 220 50.71 -31.33 -56.44
CA THR A 220 51.87 -30.87 -57.22
C THR A 220 53.03 -31.85 -57.17
N ARG A 221 53.28 -32.51 -56.03
CA ARG A 221 54.25 -33.62 -55.93
C ARG A 221 53.84 -34.83 -56.76
N ALA A 222 52.56 -35.20 -56.77
CA ALA A 222 52.04 -36.27 -57.60
C ALA A 222 52.16 -35.92 -59.09
N LEU A 223 51.90 -34.66 -59.46
CA LEU A 223 52.10 -34.17 -60.82
C LEU A 223 53.59 -34.18 -61.22
N ALA A 224 54.49 -33.77 -60.33
CA ALA A 224 55.94 -33.82 -60.56
C ALA A 224 56.45 -35.27 -60.66
N ALA A 225 55.91 -36.20 -59.87
CA ALA A 225 56.22 -37.62 -59.98
C ALA A 225 55.69 -38.21 -61.30
N LYS A 226 54.51 -37.77 -61.76
CA LYS A 226 53.95 -38.14 -63.05
C LYS A 226 54.79 -37.61 -64.21
N THR A 227 55.17 -36.32 -64.19
CA THR A 227 56.04 -35.74 -65.22
C THR A 227 57.45 -36.34 -65.18
N SER A 228 57.97 -36.69 -64.00
CA SER A 228 59.24 -37.42 -63.88
C SER A 228 59.15 -38.85 -64.43
N ALA A 229 58.03 -39.57 -64.22
CA ALA A 229 57.78 -40.88 -64.81
C ALA A 229 57.61 -40.80 -66.34
N GLU A 230 56.93 -39.76 -66.84
CA GLU A 230 56.84 -39.44 -68.28
C GLU A 230 58.22 -39.07 -68.85
N HIS A 231 59.05 -38.35 -68.09
CA HIS A 231 60.43 -38.01 -68.47
C HIS A 231 61.35 -39.24 -68.47
N LEU A 232 61.14 -40.21 -67.57
CA LEU A 232 61.87 -41.48 -67.53
C LEU A 232 61.45 -42.42 -68.68
N ALA A 233 60.16 -42.41 -69.04
CA ALA A 233 59.66 -43.10 -70.24
C ALA A 233 60.19 -42.45 -71.53
N SER A 234 60.30 -41.11 -71.56
CA SER A 234 60.91 -40.35 -72.64
C SER A 234 62.43 -40.55 -72.72
N GLN A 235 63.13 -40.66 -71.59
CA GLN A 235 64.57 -40.98 -71.53
C GLN A 235 64.89 -42.35 -72.11
N ARG A 236 64.08 -43.38 -71.84
CA ARG A 236 64.24 -44.71 -72.44
C ARG A 236 63.99 -44.73 -73.95
N SER A 237 63.16 -43.82 -74.46
CA SER A 237 62.98 -43.61 -75.90
C SER A 237 64.13 -42.79 -76.53
N ASN A 238 64.82 -41.96 -75.74
CA ASN A 238 65.93 -41.12 -76.19
C ASN A 238 67.30 -41.82 -76.10
N GLU A 239 67.48 -42.85 -75.27
CA GLU A 239 68.70 -43.67 -75.26
C GLU A 239 68.88 -44.48 -76.57
N ALA A 240 67.79 -44.89 -77.22
CA ALA A 240 67.82 -45.47 -78.58
C ALA A 240 68.08 -44.42 -79.69
N ALA A 241 67.85 -43.13 -79.41
CA ALA A 241 68.12 -42.02 -80.33
C ALA A 241 69.54 -41.41 -80.14
N ALA A 242 70.17 -41.62 -78.98
CA ALA A 242 71.50 -41.14 -78.66
C ALA A 242 72.62 -41.88 -79.41
N GLU A 243 72.45 -43.17 -79.74
CA GLU A 243 73.40 -43.91 -80.60
C GLU A 243 73.35 -43.43 -82.06
N ALA A 244 72.20 -42.93 -82.54
CA ALA A 244 72.07 -42.35 -83.88
C ALA A 244 72.64 -40.91 -83.97
N ALA A 245 72.56 -40.12 -82.89
CA ALA A 245 73.06 -38.75 -82.84
C ALA A 245 74.60 -38.65 -82.71
N SER A 246 75.26 -39.68 -82.16
CA SER A 246 76.73 -39.70 -82.03
C SER A 246 77.46 -39.83 -83.38
N LEU A 247 76.84 -40.42 -84.40
CA LEU A 247 77.38 -40.52 -85.77
C LEU A 247 77.22 -39.19 -86.55
N GLN A 248 76.17 -38.43 -86.26
CA GLN A 248 75.85 -37.18 -86.97
C GLN A 248 76.63 -35.97 -86.43
N THR A 249 77.07 -36.01 -85.16
CA THR A 249 77.88 -34.96 -84.54
C THR A 249 79.32 -34.92 -85.07
N LEU A 250 79.86 -36.06 -85.50
CA LEU A 250 81.20 -36.14 -86.10
C LEU A 250 81.25 -35.54 -87.52
N GLN A 251 80.18 -35.68 -88.31
CA GLN A 251 80.09 -35.09 -89.65
C GLN A 251 79.95 -33.55 -89.62
N LEU A 252 79.18 -33.02 -88.66
CA LEU A 252 78.96 -31.57 -88.53
C LEU A 252 80.19 -30.81 -87.98
N GLN A 253 81.12 -31.49 -87.31
CA GLN A 253 82.37 -30.89 -86.84
C GLN A 253 83.41 -30.69 -87.94
N GLU A 254 83.37 -31.49 -89.01
CA GLU A 254 84.23 -31.35 -90.19
C GLU A 254 83.77 -30.16 -91.05
N GLU A 255 82.46 -30.05 -91.30
CA GLU A 255 81.84 -28.97 -92.10
C GLU A 255 81.99 -27.57 -91.46
N LEU A 256 81.96 -27.49 -90.12
CA LEU A 256 82.17 -26.23 -89.39
C LEU A 256 83.60 -25.68 -89.54
N ARG A 257 84.59 -26.56 -89.76
CA ARG A 257 86.01 -26.18 -89.89
C ARG A 257 86.32 -25.59 -91.27
N GLU A 258 85.65 -26.07 -92.32
CA GLU A 258 85.74 -25.50 -93.67
C GLU A 258 85.05 -24.13 -93.77
N ALA A 259 83.88 -23.97 -93.15
CA ALA A 259 83.14 -22.70 -93.14
C ALA A 259 83.89 -21.56 -92.41
N GLN A 260 84.65 -21.87 -91.35
CA GLN A 260 85.45 -20.87 -90.62
C GLN A 260 86.65 -20.33 -91.43
N GLY A 261 87.22 -21.14 -92.35
CA GLY A 261 88.31 -20.71 -93.24
C GLY A 261 87.85 -19.77 -94.36
N GLU A 262 86.59 -19.90 -94.80
CA GLU A 262 86.00 -19.04 -95.84
C GLU A 262 85.64 -17.65 -95.31
N VAL A 263 85.11 -17.59 -94.08
CA VAL A 263 84.75 -16.33 -93.40
C VAL A 263 85.98 -15.46 -93.11
N GLN A 264 87.13 -16.05 -92.80
CA GLN A 264 88.35 -15.28 -92.54
C GLN A 264 88.91 -14.61 -93.81
N ARG A 265 88.83 -15.29 -94.97
CA ARG A 265 89.26 -14.73 -96.27
C ARG A 265 88.37 -13.57 -96.73
N GLN A 266 87.06 -13.64 -96.48
CA GLN A 266 86.15 -12.52 -96.79
C GLN A 266 86.34 -11.32 -95.85
N LYS A 267 86.84 -11.53 -94.64
CA LYS A 267 87.09 -10.46 -93.67
C LYS A 267 88.29 -9.58 -94.06
N GLU A 268 89.34 -10.19 -94.61
CA GLU A 268 90.54 -9.48 -95.09
C GLU A 268 90.25 -8.62 -96.35
N LEU A 269 89.42 -9.12 -97.27
CA LEU A 269 88.95 -8.36 -98.44
C LEU A 269 88.07 -7.14 -98.06
N LEU A 270 87.27 -7.26 -97.00
CA LEU A 270 86.40 -6.19 -96.49
C LEU A 270 87.18 -5.08 -95.76
N GLU A 271 88.37 -5.39 -95.24
CA GLU A 271 89.23 -4.45 -94.53
C GLU A 271 90.06 -3.58 -95.51
N GLU A 272 90.45 -4.14 -96.66
CA GLU A 272 91.07 -3.41 -97.79
C GLU A 272 90.08 -2.45 -98.48
N GLU A 273 88.83 -2.90 -98.70
CA GLU A 273 87.78 -2.07 -99.33
C GLU A 273 87.34 -0.90 -98.42
N ARG A 274 87.39 -1.09 -97.10
CA ARG A 274 87.07 -0.06 -96.10
C ARG A 274 88.15 1.04 -95.98
N GLN A 275 89.41 0.73 -96.25
CA GLN A 275 90.49 1.73 -96.30
C GLN A 275 90.42 2.60 -97.56
N MET A 276 90.01 2.04 -98.70
CA MET A 276 89.79 2.81 -99.95
C MET A 276 88.62 3.80 -99.84
N LEU A 277 87.52 3.40 -99.20
CA LEU A 277 86.35 4.27 -98.98
C LEU A 277 86.59 5.39 -97.94
N GLN A 278 87.57 5.23 -97.03
CA GLN A 278 88.00 6.30 -96.12
C GLN A 278 88.78 7.42 -96.83
N LEU A 279 89.63 7.07 -97.81
CA LEU A 279 90.38 8.03 -98.62
C LEU A 279 89.49 8.85 -99.56
N GLU A 280 88.41 8.27 -100.10
CA GLU A 280 87.43 9.00 -100.91
C GLU A 280 86.57 9.96 -100.07
N ARG A 281 86.17 9.56 -98.86
CA ARG A 281 85.36 10.39 -97.96
C ARG A 281 86.08 11.68 -97.52
N ASP A 282 87.38 11.60 -97.24
CA ASP A 282 88.15 12.76 -96.77
C ASP A 282 88.38 13.77 -97.93
N GLY A 283 88.45 13.32 -99.18
CA GLY A 283 88.47 14.18 -100.38
C GLY A 283 87.14 14.86 -100.73
N HIS A 284 86.00 14.30 -100.30
CA HIS A 284 84.68 14.93 -100.44
C HIS A 284 84.41 16.01 -99.36
N HIS A 285 84.96 15.84 -98.15
CA HIS A 285 84.84 16.84 -97.08
C HIS A 285 85.58 18.14 -97.38
N GLU A 286 86.73 18.08 -98.05
CA GLU A 286 87.51 19.27 -98.42
C GLU A 286 86.83 20.08 -99.56
N LYS A 287 86.13 19.40 -100.48
CA LYS A 287 85.36 20.06 -101.56
C LYS A 287 84.03 20.68 -101.09
N HIS A 288 83.39 20.11 -100.07
CA HIS A 288 82.15 20.67 -99.49
C HIS A 288 82.40 21.90 -98.60
N HIS A 289 83.59 22.04 -97.99
CA HIS A 289 83.91 23.21 -97.18
C HIS A 289 84.06 24.49 -98.01
N THR A 290 84.65 24.37 -99.21
CA THR A 290 84.81 25.48 -100.16
C THR A 290 83.47 25.93 -100.76
N LEU A 291 82.56 24.99 -101.03
CA LEU A 291 81.23 25.26 -101.59
C LEU A 291 80.29 25.97 -100.58
N LEU A 292 80.44 25.71 -99.28
CA LEU A 292 79.63 26.33 -98.22
C LEU A 292 80.02 27.79 -97.91
N GLN A 293 81.25 28.21 -98.24
CA GLN A 293 81.65 29.62 -98.12
C GLN A 293 81.11 30.47 -99.26
N GLU A 294 81.01 29.93 -100.48
CA GLU A 294 80.45 30.62 -101.65
C GLU A 294 78.92 30.77 -101.54
N LEU A 295 78.22 29.77 -101.00
CA LEU A 295 76.76 29.79 -100.81
C LEU A 295 76.30 30.79 -99.73
N HIS A 296 77.14 31.12 -98.74
CA HIS A 296 76.78 32.06 -97.67
C HIS A 296 76.75 33.52 -98.16
N THR A 297 77.51 33.83 -99.21
CA THR A 297 77.50 35.14 -99.88
C THR A 297 76.29 35.32 -100.82
N GLU A 298 75.72 34.24 -101.37
CA GLU A 298 74.50 34.29 -102.19
C GLU A 298 73.21 34.39 -101.36
N LEU A 299 73.17 33.75 -100.18
CA LEU A 299 71.99 33.73 -99.31
C LEU A 299 71.67 35.07 -98.62
N HIS A 300 72.66 35.97 -98.52
CA HIS A 300 72.46 37.34 -98.02
C HIS A 300 71.85 38.27 -99.09
N HIS A 301 71.94 37.90 -100.37
CA HIS A 301 71.38 38.63 -101.52
C HIS A 301 69.93 38.21 -101.83
N GLU A 302 69.57 36.94 -101.64
CA GLU A 302 68.20 36.43 -101.83
C GLU A 302 67.24 36.76 -100.67
N ARG A 303 67.73 36.90 -99.43
CA ARG A 303 66.89 37.25 -98.25
C ARG A 303 66.29 38.67 -98.35
N GLN A 304 66.92 39.56 -99.12
CA GLN A 304 66.41 40.90 -99.45
C GLN A 304 65.37 40.89 -100.59
N GLN A 305 65.27 39.82 -101.39
CA GLN A 305 64.30 39.72 -102.49
C GLN A 305 63.00 39.02 -102.10
N LEU A 306 63.02 38.11 -101.12
CA LEU A 306 61.83 37.35 -100.69
C LEU A 306 60.93 38.05 -99.65
N THR A 307 61.39 39.15 -99.06
CA THR A 307 60.55 40.02 -98.21
C THR A 307 59.64 40.95 -99.03
N ALA A 308 59.78 40.96 -100.36
CA ALA A 308 58.96 41.75 -101.28
C ALA A 308 57.91 40.92 -102.04
N ALA A 309 57.93 39.59 -101.94
CA ALA A 309 57.06 38.69 -102.72
C ALA A 309 55.96 37.97 -101.90
N HIS A 310 55.96 38.10 -100.56
CA HIS A 310 54.93 37.50 -99.69
C HIS A 310 53.80 38.47 -99.28
N ASP A 311 54.04 39.78 -99.28
CA ASP A 311 53.02 40.77 -98.85
C ASP A 311 52.07 41.23 -99.99
N ASN A 312 52.31 40.81 -101.24
CA ASN A 312 51.54 41.26 -102.41
C ASN A 312 50.42 40.30 -102.85
N CYS A 313 50.20 39.17 -102.16
CA CYS A 313 49.16 38.19 -102.55
C CYS A 313 48.00 38.05 -101.55
N HIS A 314 48.07 38.63 -100.34
CA HIS A 314 46.96 38.55 -99.36
C HIS A 314 46.07 39.81 -99.32
N THR A 315 46.47 40.88 -100.01
CA THR A 315 45.90 42.23 -99.84
C THR A 315 44.71 42.56 -100.78
N GLU A 316 44.31 41.68 -101.69
CA GLU A 316 43.29 42.00 -102.73
C GLU A 316 41.95 41.24 -102.65
N HIS A 317 41.69 40.39 -101.64
CA HIS A 317 40.37 39.70 -101.51
C HIS A 317 39.64 39.87 -100.17
N GLN A 318 40.18 40.62 -99.20
CA GLN A 318 39.43 41.13 -98.03
C GLN A 318 39.09 42.63 -98.13
N GLN A 319 39.41 43.28 -99.25
CA GLN A 319 38.95 44.63 -99.59
C GLN A 319 37.54 44.69 -100.21
N MET A 320 36.82 43.55 -100.34
CA MET A 320 35.48 43.52 -100.93
C MET A 320 34.31 43.18 -100.00
N LEU A 321 34.49 43.21 -98.66
CA LEU A 321 33.37 43.20 -97.70
C LEU A 321 33.52 44.24 -96.59
N CYS A 322 34.11 45.38 -96.92
CA CYS A 322 34.08 46.60 -96.09
C CYS A 322 32.89 47.52 -96.41
N SER A 323 31.91 47.09 -97.21
CA SER A 323 30.80 47.95 -97.66
C SER A 323 29.43 47.51 -97.10
N ALA A 324 29.41 47.18 -95.81
CA ALA A 324 28.24 47.07 -94.94
C ALA A 324 28.70 47.08 -93.44
N ARG A 325 29.79 47.74 -93.07
CA ARG A 325 29.77 49.12 -92.54
C ARG A 325 28.41 49.80 -92.65
N GLN A 326 28.01 50.42 -91.55
CA GLN A 326 26.89 51.36 -91.51
C GLN A 326 25.54 50.66 -91.64
N GLU A 327 25.11 50.06 -90.55
CA GLU A 327 24.28 50.84 -89.65
C GLU A 327 24.73 50.44 -88.25
N LEU A 328 25.69 51.19 -87.70
CA LEU A 328 25.39 52.42 -86.98
C LEU A 328 24.36 52.14 -85.91
N GLU A 329 24.78 52.61 -84.75
CA GLU A 329 23.89 53.02 -83.70
C GLU A 329 23.38 51.83 -82.90
N GLU A 330 23.89 51.68 -81.68
CA GLU A 330 23.56 52.67 -80.64
C GLU A 330 22.05 52.94 -80.52
N GLU A 331 21.18 52.08 -81.05
CA GLU A 331 19.78 52.03 -80.66
C GLU A 331 19.66 51.03 -79.51
N ARG A 332 20.14 51.48 -78.33
CA ARG A 332 19.71 51.03 -76.98
C ARG A 332 20.81 50.32 -76.18
N LYS A 333 21.47 50.98 -75.22
CA LYS A 333 20.85 51.88 -74.22
C LYS A 333 19.54 51.30 -73.73
N LYS A 334 19.62 50.55 -72.63
CA LYS A 334 18.50 50.12 -71.79
C LYS A 334 17.79 48.86 -72.31
N HIS A 335 18.12 47.73 -71.70
CA HIS A 335 17.23 47.16 -70.71
C HIS A 335 17.90 45.97 -70.04
N SER A 336 17.84 45.95 -68.71
CA SER A 336 17.07 44.94 -67.97
C SER A 336 17.99 43.78 -67.61
N GLU A 337 18.52 43.77 -66.38
CA GLU A 337 17.83 43.08 -65.27
C GLU A 337 17.59 41.60 -65.65
N SER A 338 18.08 40.62 -64.91
CA SER A 338 17.82 40.54 -63.48
C SER A 338 18.56 39.37 -62.85
N LYS A 339 19.14 39.67 -61.67
CA LYS A 339 19.08 38.89 -60.42
C LYS A 339 19.82 37.54 -60.34
N GLU A 340 20.40 37.15 -59.21
CA GLU A 340 20.41 37.60 -57.80
C GLU A 340 21.65 36.89 -57.17
N GLY A 341 22.50 37.44 -56.31
CA GLY A 341 22.29 38.24 -55.10
C GLY A 341 22.80 37.43 -53.89
N THR A 342 23.55 37.91 -52.89
CA THR A 342 24.22 39.20 -52.65
C THR A 342 25.14 38.97 -51.44
N LYS A 343 26.38 39.46 -51.48
CA LYS A 343 27.28 39.61 -50.32
C LYS A 343 27.08 41.02 -49.76
N GLY A 344 27.10 41.16 -48.43
CA GLY A 344 26.60 42.34 -47.72
C GLY A 344 27.36 43.65 -47.87
N LEU A 345 26.62 44.75 -47.67
CA LEU A 345 26.97 45.95 -46.88
C LEU A 345 25.86 47.00 -47.09
N LEU A 346 25.17 47.41 -46.03
CA LEU A 346 24.33 48.60 -46.01
C LEU A 346 24.65 49.43 -44.76
N LEU A 347 25.16 50.62 -45.03
CA LEU A 347 25.41 51.73 -44.11
C LEU A 347 24.13 52.54 -43.88
N GLN A 348 24.00 53.03 -42.64
CA GLN A 348 23.54 54.35 -42.19
C GLN A 348 22.18 54.94 -42.63
N HIS A 349 21.37 55.36 -41.65
CA HIS A 349 21.19 56.74 -41.12
C HIS A 349 19.90 56.73 -40.25
N VAL A 350 19.77 57.47 -39.16
CA VAL A 350 19.35 58.90 -39.08
C VAL A 350 19.53 59.30 -37.60
N ARG A 351 20.50 60.16 -37.25
CA ARG A 351 20.39 61.62 -37.05
C ARG A 351 19.38 62.05 -35.97
N HIS A 352 19.87 62.55 -34.82
CA HIS A 352 19.86 63.98 -34.40
C HIS A 352 18.67 64.20 -33.42
N ILE A 353 18.66 64.95 -32.30
CA ILE A 353 19.12 66.28 -31.82
C ILE A 353 18.97 66.25 -30.26
N GLY A 354 19.85 66.83 -29.43
CA GLY A 354 19.66 68.14 -28.70
C GLY A 354 18.34 68.26 -27.89
N THR A 355 18.22 68.85 -26.69
CA THR A 355 19.03 69.84 -25.96
C THR A 355 18.37 70.08 -24.57
N LEU A 356 19.20 70.21 -23.51
CA LEU A 356 19.10 71.02 -22.26
C LEU A 356 17.83 71.09 -21.35
N GLU A 357 18.07 71.15 -20.03
CA GLU A 357 17.71 72.26 -19.10
C GLU A 357 17.32 71.83 -17.66
N GLY A 358 18.31 71.78 -16.75
CA GLY A 358 18.57 72.91 -15.84
C GLY A 358 17.54 73.40 -14.81
N LYS A 359 16.36 72.79 -14.62
CA LYS A 359 15.34 73.33 -13.67
C LYS A 359 14.75 72.35 -12.63
N VAL A 360 15.40 71.22 -12.35
CA VAL A 360 14.85 70.15 -11.45
C VAL A 360 15.72 69.91 -10.19
N THR A 361 16.43 70.91 -9.69
CA THR A 361 17.34 70.75 -8.54
C THR A 361 16.74 71.17 -7.19
N GLY A 362 15.58 71.83 -7.16
CA GLY A 362 14.94 72.28 -5.90
C GLY A 362 13.94 71.31 -5.27
N LEU A 363 13.28 70.45 -6.06
CA LEU A 363 12.26 69.49 -5.57
C LEU A 363 12.81 68.09 -5.28
N ASN A 364 14.07 67.82 -5.63
CA ASN A 364 14.71 66.51 -5.47
C ASN A 364 15.25 66.26 -4.06
N THR A 365 15.54 67.30 -3.28
CA THR A 365 16.16 67.17 -1.95
C THR A 365 15.18 66.63 -0.90
N GLU A 366 13.93 67.06 -0.94
CA GLU A 366 12.90 66.64 0.01
C GLU A 366 12.31 65.26 -0.34
N ALA A 367 12.21 64.95 -1.64
CA ALA A 367 11.91 63.60 -2.12
C ALA A 367 13.01 62.58 -1.73
N ASN A 368 14.27 63.01 -1.67
CA ASN A 368 15.38 62.13 -1.28
C ASN A 368 15.39 61.83 0.23
N PHE A 369 14.99 62.78 1.09
CA PHE A 369 14.91 62.55 2.54
C PHE A 369 13.79 61.55 2.91
N LEU A 370 12.61 61.68 2.30
CA LEU A 370 11.52 60.73 2.50
C LEU A 370 11.83 59.35 1.91
N LYS A 371 12.55 59.27 0.78
CA LYS A 371 13.08 58.00 0.26
C LYS A 371 14.07 57.34 1.22
N GLY A 372 14.89 58.11 1.93
CA GLY A 372 15.81 57.60 2.94
C GLY A 372 15.08 56.89 4.09
N ARG A 373 14.05 57.52 4.65
CA ARG A 373 13.25 56.92 5.74
C ARG A 373 12.42 55.71 5.32
N ILE A 374 11.89 55.72 4.09
CA ILE A 374 11.19 54.56 3.52
C ILE A 374 12.17 53.40 3.33
N SER A 375 13.41 53.68 2.92
CA SER A 375 14.45 52.64 2.76
C SER A 375 14.83 52.01 4.08
N GLU A 376 15.00 52.79 5.17
CA GLU A 376 15.29 52.23 6.50
C GLU A 376 14.16 51.34 7.03
N LEU A 377 12.90 51.76 6.89
CA LEU A 377 11.75 50.95 7.31
C LEU A 377 11.58 49.69 6.45
N GLN A 378 11.94 49.75 5.16
CA GLN A 378 11.95 48.57 4.29
C GLN A 378 13.01 47.55 4.70
N VAL A 379 14.19 47.99 5.16
CA VAL A 379 15.23 47.09 5.66
C VAL A 379 14.78 46.37 6.93
N ILE A 380 14.19 47.09 7.89
CA ILE A 380 13.68 46.50 9.13
C ILE A 380 12.55 45.50 8.86
N LEU A 381 11.66 45.82 7.90
CA LEU A 381 10.59 44.91 7.49
C LEU A 381 11.17 43.63 6.85
N GLN A 382 12.14 43.77 5.93
CA GLN A 382 12.83 42.64 5.29
C GLN A 382 13.56 41.75 6.31
N GLU A 383 14.18 42.32 7.34
CA GLU A 383 14.83 41.54 8.41
C GLU A 383 13.82 40.77 9.25
N SER A 384 12.66 41.37 9.57
CA SER A 384 11.58 40.70 10.30
C SER A 384 10.93 39.58 9.47
N GLU A 385 10.72 39.81 8.17
CA GLU A 385 10.20 38.81 7.23
C GLU A 385 11.19 37.65 7.06
N ALA A 386 12.49 37.94 6.93
CA ALA A 386 13.54 36.92 6.86
C ALA A 386 13.60 36.09 8.15
N HIS A 387 13.40 36.70 9.32
CA HIS A 387 13.35 35.98 10.60
C HIS A 387 12.11 35.08 10.71
N MET A 388 10.93 35.55 10.28
CA MET A 388 9.71 34.76 10.22
C MET A 388 9.81 33.60 9.22
N VAL A 389 10.43 33.81 8.06
CA VAL A 389 10.72 32.74 7.08
C VAL A 389 11.66 31.70 7.67
N LYS A 390 12.73 32.11 8.38
CA LYS A 390 13.64 31.17 9.06
C LYS A 390 12.95 30.36 10.16
N GLN A 391 12.08 30.98 10.97
CA GLN A 391 11.28 30.27 11.97
C GLN A 391 10.27 29.31 11.32
N GLY A 392 9.62 29.73 10.24
CA GLY A 392 8.72 28.88 9.45
C GLY A 392 9.44 27.67 8.83
N GLN A 393 10.66 27.87 8.32
CA GLN A 393 11.53 26.80 7.83
C GLN A 393 11.93 25.84 8.96
N GLY A 394 12.29 26.36 10.15
CA GLY A 394 12.61 25.54 11.32
C GLY A 394 11.43 24.67 11.80
N ILE A 395 10.23 25.24 11.85
CA ILE A 395 9.00 24.50 12.20
C ILE A 395 8.68 23.44 11.13
N ALA A 396 8.89 23.74 9.85
CA ALA A 396 8.69 22.79 8.76
C ALA A 396 9.69 21.61 8.83
N VAL A 397 10.95 21.89 9.16
CA VAL A 397 11.99 20.87 9.37
C VAL A 397 11.65 20.01 10.59
N LEU A 398 11.28 20.60 11.72
CA LEU A 398 10.88 19.84 12.93
C LEU A 398 9.62 18.99 12.71
N LYS A 399 8.63 19.49 11.95
CA LYS A 399 7.47 18.68 11.56
C LYS A 399 7.88 17.50 10.69
N LYS A 400 8.81 17.71 9.74
CA LYS A 400 9.34 16.66 8.87
C LYS A 400 10.13 15.61 9.67
N GLU A 401 10.93 16.04 10.63
CA GLU A 401 11.68 15.14 11.54
C GLU A 401 10.74 14.39 12.49
N LEU A 402 9.68 15.02 13.00
CA LEU A 402 8.67 14.37 13.84
C LEU A 402 7.90 13.29 13.05
N GLU A 403 7.49 13.59 11.82
CA GLU A 403 6.85 12.60 10.93
C GLU A 403 7.81 11.45 10.59
N LYS A 404 9.08 11.75 10.32
CA LYS A 404 10.11 10.73 10.10
C LYS A 404 10.29 9.83 11.34
N ALA A 405 10.38 10.41 12.54
CA ALA A 405 10.53 9.68 13.79
C ALA A 405 9.29 8.83 14.13
N LYS A 406 8.08 9.32 13.85
CA LYS A 406 6.83 8.54 13.99
C LYS A 406 6.80 7.35 13.02
N LEU A 407 7.14 7.58 11.75
CA LEU A 407 7.21 6.53 10.73
C LEU A 407 8.22 5.45 11.13
N GLU A 408 9.39 5.86 11.61
CA GLU A 408 10.45 4.98 12.09
C GLU A 408 10.07 4.18 13.34
N SER A 409 9.38 4.80 14.31
CA SER A 409 8.84 4.08 15.48
C SER A 409 7.71 3.12 15.09
N GLY A 410 6.85 3.52 14.16
CA GLY A 410 5.81 2.67 13.59
C GLY A 410 6.40 1.44 12.90
N ARG A 411 7.48 1.62 12.14
CA ARG A 411 8.22 0.53 11.48
C ARG A 411 8.90 -0.43 12.46
N ALA A 412 9.53 0.09 13.52
CA ALA A 412 10.11 -0.78 14.55
C ALA A 412 9.05 -1.61 15.29
N LYS A 413 7.87 -1.03 15.56
CA LYS A 413 6.72 -1.76 16.12
C LYS A 413 6.13 -2.76 15.11
N SER A 414 6.11 -2.42 13.81
CA SER A 414 5.63 -3.30 12.75
C SER A 414 6.46 -4.55 12.64
N GLU A 415 7.78 -4.39 12.57
CA GLU A 415 8.72 -5.51 12.47
C GLU A 415 8.69 -6.37 13.75
N GLY A 416 8.45 -5.77 14.93
CA GLY A 416 8.28 -6.50 16.18
C GLY A 416 7.02 -7.38 16.22
N GLU A 417 5.86 -6.83 15.86
CA GLU A 417 4.60 -7.58 15.87
C GLU A 417 4.54 -8.61 14.73
N GLU A 418 5.06 -8.27 13.56
CA GLU A 418 5.24 -9.19 12.44
C GLU A 418 6.13 -10.38 12.85
N ARG A 419 7.30 -10.13 13.46
CA ARG A 419 8.16 -11.20 13.98
C ARG A 419 7.43 -12.07 15.00
N ARG A 420 6.64 -11.48 15.89
CA ARG A 420 5.87 -12.24 16.89
C ARG A 420 4.83 -13.15 16.24
N ILE A 421 4.10 -12.67 15.24
CA ILE A 421 3.12 -13.47 14.50
C ILE A 421 3.81 -14.58 13.72
N HIS A 422 4.92 -14.27 13.03
CA HIS A 422 5.73 -15.29 12.36
C HIS A 422 6.24 -16.36 13.32
N GLN A 423 6.75 -15.97 14.50
CA GLN A 423 7.20 -16.93 15.52
C GLN A 423 6.05 -17.79 16.04
N THR A 424 4.83 -17.25 16.11
CA THR A 424 3.65 -17.99 16.56
C THR A 424 3.12 -18.96 15.50
N LEU A 425 3.20 -18.58 14.22
CA LEU A 425 2.67 -19.38 13.10
C LEU A 425 3.70 -20.35 12.50
N ASN A 426 4.99 -20.04 12.60
CA ASN A 426 6.10 -20.83 12.06
C ASN A 426 6.79 -21.69 13.12
N VAL A 427 6.04 -22.15 14.12
CA VAL A 427 6.58 -23.06 15.15
C VAL A 427 6.86 -24.41 14.50
N PRO A 428 8.06 -25.00 14.69
CA PRO A 428 8.41 -26.31 14.14
C PRO A 428 7.40 -27.39 14.53
N CYS A 429 7.28 -28.42 13.70
CA CYS A 429 6.50 -29.62 14.03
C CYS A 429 7.32 -30.59 14.90
N SER A 430 6.63 -31.33 15.77
CA SER A 430 7.23 -32.34 16.65
C SER A 430 7.80 -33.55 15.88
N ARG A 431 7.20 -33.87 14.73
CA ARG A 431 7.70 -34.86 13.76
C ARG A 431 7.19 -34.56 12.35
N ARG A 432 7.82 -35.20 11.37
CA ARG A 432 7.33 -35.20 9.99
C ARG A 432 6.12 -36.13 9.82
N ILE A 433 5.25 -35.73 8.91
CA ILE A 433 4.03 -36.45 8.53
C ILE A 433 4.13 -36.81 7.06
N ALA A 434 3.91 -38.08 6.74
CA ALA A 434 3.85 -38.53 5.35
C ALA A 434 2.58 -37.98 4.69
N VAL A 435 2.76 -37.14 3.65
CA VAL A 435 1.67 -36.43 2.97
C VAL A 435 1.65 -36.73 1.48
N ALA A 436 0.45 -36.86 0.92
CA ALA A 436 0.25 -36.91 -0.53
C ALA A 436 -0.48 -35.66 -1.02
N LEU A 437 0.05 -35.01 -2.05
CA LEU A 437 -0.58 -33.88 -2.71
C LEU A 437 -1.59 -34.39 -3.76
N VAL A 438 -2.87 -34.07 -3.58
CA VAL A 438 -3.97 -34.55 -4.41
C VAL A 438 -4.53 -33.38 -5.21
N GLY A 439 -4.12 -33.29 -6.47
CA GLY A 439 -4.43 -32.20 -7.37
C GLY A 439 -3.15 -31.53 -7.87
N ALA A 440 -3.01 -31.42 -9.19
CA ALA A 440 -1.84 -30.82 -9.84
C ALA A 440 -2.19 -29.53 -10.62
N GLY A 441 -3.21 -28.80 -10.15
CA GLY A 441 -3.68 -27.56 -10.75
C GLY A 441 -2.77 -26.36 -10.48
N THR A 442 -3.17 -25.19 -10.98
CA THR A 442 -2.41 -23.93 -10.86
C THR A 442 -2.09 -23.57 -9.41
N PHE A 443 -3.04 -23.71 -8.49
CA PHE A 443 -2.83 -23.34 -7.08
C PHE A 443 -1.93 -24.34 -6.35
N ALA A 444 -2.07 -25.64 -6.65
CA ALA A 444 -1.18 -26.67 -6.12
C ALA A 444 0.29 -26.38 -6.48
N ARG A 445 0.54 -26.05 -7.76
CA ARG A 445 1.87 -25.71 -8.28
C ARG A 445 2.44 -24.41 -7.67
N LYS A 446 1.60 -23.37 -7.55
CA LYS A 446 2.05 -22.03 -7.13
C LYS A 446 2.18 -21.88 -5.62
N ALA A 447 1.40 -22.62 -4.83
CA ALA A 447 1.28 -22.38 -3.39
C ALA A 447 1.51 -23.63 -2.54
N HIS A 448 0.77 -24.73 -2.76
CA HIS A 448 0.84 -25.90 -1.88
C HIS A 448 2.16 -26.65 -2.00
N LEU A 449 2.59 -26.99 -3.21
CA LEU A 449 3.84 -27.73 -3.41
C LEU A 449 5.06 -26.97 -2.83
N PRO A 450 5.27 -25.67 -3.12
CA PRO A 450 6.32 -24.90 -2.45
C PRO A 450 6.15 -24.82 -0.91
N SER A 451 4.91 -24.77 -0.42
CA SER A 451 4.63 -24.74 1.02
C SER A 451 4.97 -26.06 1.72
N LEU A 452 4.67 -27.19 1.09
CA LEU A 452 5.04 -28.52 1.57
C LEU A 452 6.57 -28.70 1.56
N GLN A 453 7.25 -28.27 0.49
CA GLN A 453 8.71 -28.35 0.37
C GLN A 453 9.44 -27.45 1.38
N SER A 454 8.93 -26.23 1.61
CA SER A 454 9.52 -25.30 2.60
C SER A 454 9.23 -25.69 4.05
N ALA A 455 8.21 -26.50 4.30
CA ALA A 455 7.89 -27.06 5.61
C ALA A 455 8.36 -28.52 5.76
N SER A 456 9.60 -28.80 5.33
CA SER A 456 10.23 -30.12 5.37
C SER A 456 10.47 -30.66 6.80
N ASP A 457 10.40 -29.80 7.82
CA ASP A 457 10.36 -30.20 9.23
C ASP A 457 9.00 -30.80 9.65
N CYS A 458 7.93 -30.49 8.93
CA CYS A 458 6.57 -30.98 9.16
C CYS A 458 6.14 -32.07 8.20
N PHE A 459 6.65 -32.07 6.96
CA PHE A 459 6.12 -32.92 5.89
C PHE A 459 7.19 -33.75 5.20
N GLU A 460 6.79 -34.96 4.86
CA GLU A 460 7.47 -35.83 3.90
C GLU A 460 6.49 -36.06 2.74
N LEU A 461 6.76 -35.46 1.58
CA LEU A 461 5.90 -35.60 0.41
C LEU A 461 6.17 -36.96 -0.25
N VAL A 462 5.24 -37.90 -0.08
CA VAL A 462 5.42 -39.31 -0.52
C VAL A 462 4.72 -39.63 -1.82
N ALA A 463 3.70 -38.84 -2.19
CA ALA A 463 3.02 -39.00 -3.47
C ALA A 463 2.41 -37.71 -4.00
N ILE A 464 2.26 -37.66 -5.32
CA ILE A 464 1.43 -36.69 -6.03
C ILE A 464 0.37 -37.46 -6.80
N TRP A 465 -0.88 -37.01 -6.71
CA TRP A 465 -1.98 -37.53 -7.50
C TRP A 465 -2.65 -36.45 -8.33
N SER A 466 -3.06 -36.80 -9.55
CA SER A 466 -3.98 -35.99 -10.34
C SER A 466 -4.91 -36.88 -11.16
N ARG A 467 -6.04 -36.34 -11.60
CA ARG A 467 -6.95 -37.05 -12.51
C ARG A 467 -6.24 -37.47 -13.81
N SER A 468 -5.35 -36.62 -14.34
CA SER A 468 -4.56 -36.92 -15.54
C SER A 468 -3.09 -37.15 -15.22
N ARG A 469 -2.51 -38.16 -15.87
CA ARG A 469 -1.08 -38.49 -15.78
C ARG A 469 -0.19 -37.28 -16.10
N GLN A 470 -0.47 -36.63 -17.22
CA GLN A 470 0.28 -35.46 -17.69
C GLN A 470 0.35 -34.34 -16.63
N ALA A 471 -0.76 -34.07 -15.93
CA ALA A 471 -0.77 -33.02 -14.91
C ALA A 471 0.05 -33.43 -13.67
N ALA A 472 -0.03 -34.69 -13.24
CA ALA A 472 0.73 -35.20 -12.11
C ALA A 472 2.25 -35.17 -12.39
N GLU A 473 2.67 -35.64 -13.57
CA GLU A 473 4.09 -35.65 -14.00
C GLU A 473 4.64 -34.23 -14.21
N ALA A 474 3.78 -33.26 -14.56
CA ALA A 474 4.19 -31.88 -14.80
C ALA A 474 4.58 -31.09 -13.54
N LEU A 475 4.42 -31.65 -12.32
CA LEU A 475 4.86 -31.00 -11.08
C LEU A 475 6.37 -31.15 -10.79
N GLN A 476 7.14 -31.85 -11.64
CA GLN A 476 8.61 -31.89 -11.68
C GLN A 476 9.32 -31.81 -10.30
N VAL A 477 8.97 -32.71 -9.39
CA VAL A 477 9.65 -32.83 -8.09
C VAL A 477 10.79 -33.84 -8.22
N GLU A 478 12.02 -33.40 -7.97
CA GLU A 478 13.20 -34.27 -7.98
C GLU A 478 13.31 -35.07 -6.67
N ASP A 479 12.52 -36.14 -6.55
CA ASP A 479 12.65 -37.11 -5.46
C ASP A 479 12.40 -38.53 -5.99
N ARG A 480 13.37 -39.42 -5.78
CA ARG A 480 13.31 -40.83 -6.25
C ARG A 480 12.32 -41.68 -5.45
N HIS A 481 11.92 -41.24 -4.25
CA HIS A 481 10.99 -41.93 -3.38
C HIS A 481 9.53 -41.47 -3.58
N LEU A 482 9.33 -40.35 -4.29
CA LEU A 482 8.02 -39.81 -4.59
C LEU A 482 7.26 -40.65 -5.63
N GLN A 483 6.03 -41.03 -5.31
CA GLN A 483 5.17 -41.75 -6.25
C GLN A 483 4.27 -40.80 -7.03
N ILE A 484 4.31 -40.86 -8.35
CA ILE A 484 3.38 -40.15 -9.23
C ILE A 484 2.22 -41.08 -9.57
N LEU A 485 1.05 -40.78 -9.00
CA LEU A 485 -0.18 -41.55 -9.14
C LEU A 485 -1.20 -40.75 -9.96
N TYR A 486 -2.12 -41.45 -10.63
CA TYR A 486 -3.16 -40.78 -11.41
C TYR A 486 -4.40 -41.66 -11.61
N GLY A 487 -5.52 -41.00 -11.92
CA GLY A 487 -6.79 -41.67 -12.18
C GLY A 487 -7.35 -42.45 -10.99
N GLU A 488 -8.40 -43.24 -11.22
CA GLU A 488 -9.08 -44.00 -10.16
C GLU A 488 -8.21 -45.09 -9.54
N GLU A 489 -7.30 -45.71 -10.31
CA GLU A 489 -6.34 -46.69 -9.78
C GLU A 489 -5.36 -46.04 -8.81
N GLY A 490 -4.76 -44.92 -9.21
CA GLY A 490 -3.88 -44.15 -8.34
C GLY A 490 -4.59 -43.64 -7.09
N TRP A 491 -5.87 -43.30 -7.20
CA TRP A 491 -6.68 -42.88 -6.06
C TRP A 491 -6.93 -44.03 -5.07
N ARG A 492 -7.34 -45.21 -5.57
CA ARG A 492 -7.46 -46.41 -4.73
C ARG A 492 -6.15 -46.80 -4.07
N ARG A 493 -5.02 -46.57 -4.75
CA ARG A 493 -3.69 -46.77 -4.17
C ARG A 493 -3.42 -45.82 -3.00
N LEU A 494 -3.80 -44.54 -3.08
CA LEU A 494 -3.71 -43.60 -1.95
C LEU A 494 -4.57 -44.04 -0.77
N LEU A 495 -5.82 -44.47 -1.03
CA LEU A 495 -6.75 -44.92 0.02
C LEU A 495 -6.27 -46.16 0.77
N SER A 496 -5.37 -46.97 0.19
CA SER A 496 -4.73 -48.09 0.89
C SER A 496 -3.82 -47.66 2.05
N ALA A 497 -3.50 -46.36 2.14
CA ALA A 497 -2.66 -45.74 3.16
C ALA A 497 -1.23 -46.31 3.28
N ASN A 498 -0.81 -47.24 2.42
CA ASN A 498 0.52 -47.84 2.43
C ASN A 498 1.13 -47.74 1.03
N LEU A 499 2.07 -46.81 0.89
CA LEU A 499 2.76 -46.48 -0.34
C LEU A 499 4.19 -47.00 -0.26
N SER A 500 4.42 -48.19 -0.82
CA SER A 500 5.75 -48.82 -0.88
C SER A 500 6.46 -48.94 0.47
N GLY A 501 5.71 -49.26 1.53
CA GLY A 501 6.23 -49.43 2.89
C GLY A 501 6.18 -48.15 3.74
N VAL A 502 5.77 -47.02 3.17
CA VAL A 502 5.52 -45.78 3.92
C VAL A 502 4.02 -45.69 4.25
N ALA A 503 3.70 -45.53 5.52
CA ALA A 503 2.34 -45.29 5.98
C ALA A 503 1.96 -43.82 5.69
N LEU A 504 1.04 -43.61 4.76
CA LEU A 504 0.50 -42.31 4.43
C LEU A 504 -0.42 -41.84 5.56
N GLU A 505 -0.20 -40.63 6.05
CA GLU A 505 -0.92 -40.10 7.22
C GLU A 505 -1.91 -39.01 6.85
N MET A 506 -1.58 -38.17 5.84
CA MET A 506 -2.40 -37.03 5.44
C MET A 506 -2.51 -36.87 3.92
N LEU A 507 -3.67 -36.43 3.45
CA LEU A 507 -3.88 -35.95 2.09
C LEU A 507 -4.02 -34.43 2.07
N ASP A 508 -3.29 -33.76 1.17
CA ASP A 508 -3.48 -32.35 0.84
C ASP A 508 -4.33 -32.23 -0.43
N LEU A 509 -5.63 -31.95 -0.27
CA LEU A 509 -6.61 -31.93 -1.37
C LEU A 509 -6.70 -30.52 -1.97
N VAL A 510 -6.18 -30.38 -3.20
CA VAL A 510 -6.19 -29.14 -3.99
C VAL A 510 -6.97 -29.37 -5.28
N LEU A 511 -8.27 -29.62 -5.11
CA LEU A 511 -9.22 -29.98 -6.18
C LEU A 511 -10.28 -28.88 -6.33
N PRO A 512 -11.02 -28.83 -7.45
CA PRO A 512 -12.18 -27.96 -7.52
C PRO A 512 -13.22 -28.36 -6.46
N PHE A 513 -13.70 -27.38 -5.69
CA PHE A 513 -14.57 -27.65 -4.55
C PHE A 513 -15.83 -28.47 -4.87
N PRO A 514 -16.50 -28.34 -6.04
CA PRO A 514 -17.68 -29.16 -6.31
C PRO A 514 -17.38 -30.66 -6.41
N GLN A 515 -16.13 -31.03 -6.75
CA GLN A 515 -15.72 -32.43 -6.82
C GLN A 515 -15.01 -32.92 -5.56
N GLN A 516 -14.54 -32.00 -4.72
CA GLN A 516 -13.67 -32.31 -3.57
C GLN A 516 -14.39 -33.14 -2.49
N SER A 517 -15.69 -32.92 -2.29
CA SER A 517 -16.52 -33.63 -1.31
C SER A 517 -16.46 -35.15 -1.43
N ARG A 518 -16.38 -35.69 -2.66
CA ARG A 518 -16.21 -37.12 -2.91
C ARG A 518 -14.90 -37.62 -2.30
N PHE A 519 -13.79 -36.95 -2.61
CA PHE A 519 -12.46 -37.33 -2.15
C PHE A 519 -12.32 -37.18 -0.64
N ILE A 520 -12.93 -36.13 -0.05
CA ILE A 520 -12.98 -35.94 1.40
C ILE A 520 -13.68 -37.13 2.06
N ARG A 521 -14.89 -37.47 1.59
CA ARG A 521 -15.67 -38.59 2.13
C ARG A 521 -14.89 -39.90 2.09
N GLU A 522 -14.39 -40.26 0.91
CA GLU A 522 -13.70 -41.54 0.71
C GLU A 522 -12.44 -41.64 1.59
N ALA A 523 -11.65 -40.57 1.71
CA ALA A 523 -10.46 -40.58 2.55
C ALA A 523 -10.79 -40.63 4.06
N LEU A 524 -11.83 -39.94 4.52
CA LEU A 524 -12.27 -40.01 5.91
C LEU A 524 -12.79 -41.40 6.28
N GLU A 525 -13.52 -42.06 5.38
CA GLU A 525 -14.01 -43.44 5.55
C GLU A 525 -12.87 -44.45 5.66
N HIS A 526 -11.71 -44.16 5.06
CA HIS A 526 -10.49 -44.96 5.17
C HIS A 526 -9.60 -44.54 6.36
N GLY A 527 -10.04 -43.58 7.18
CA GLY A 527 -9.33 -43.15 8.38
C GLY A 527 -8.11 -42.25 8.12
N LEU A 528 -7.93 -41.74 6.91
CA LEU A 528 -6.85 -40.81 6.56
C LEU A 528 -7.15 -39.40 7.08
N ALA A 529 -6.09 -38.67 7.47
CA ALA A 529 -6.21 -37.25 7.72
C ALA A 529 -6.22 -36.45 6.42
N ILE A 530 -6.86 -35.30 6.44
CA ILE A 530 -7.10 -34.47 5.25
C ILE A 530 -6.92 -33.01 5.62
N VAL A 531 -6.12 -32.31 4.84
CA VAL A 531 -6.22 -30.86 4.69
C VAL A 531 -6.82 -30.58 3.32
N SER A 532 -7.98 -29.92 3.29
CA SER A 532 -8.68 -29.58 2.06
C SER A 532 -8.55 -28.09 1.77
N GLU A 533 -8.34 -27.73 0.51
CA GLU A 533 -8.56 -26.35 0.07
C GLU A 533 -9.97 -25.86 0.39
N LYS A 534 -10.10 -24.53 0.50
CA LYS A 534 -11.38 -23.84 0.61
C LYS A 534 -12.10 -23.82 -0.75
N PRO A 535 -13.42 -23.59 -0.78
CA PRO A 535 -14.38 -23.64 0.33
C PRO A 535 -14.51 -25.04 0.94
N ILE A 536 -15.01 -25.12 2.18
CA ILE A 536 -15.16 -26.41 2.90
C ILE A 536 -15.99 -27.46 2.14
N ALA A 537 -17.02 -27.04 1.40
CA ALA A 537 -17.85 -27.86 0.53
C ALA A 537 -18.65 -26.95 -0.41
N ALA A 538 -19.48 -27.51 -1.30
CA ALA A 538 -20.36 -26.72 -2.16
C ALA A 538 -21.56 -26.11 -1.41
N SER A 539 -21.93 -26.66 -0.26
CA SER A 539 -22.97 -26.12 0.61
C SER A 539 -22.71 -26.43 2.09
N SER A 540 -23.28 -25.62 2.99
CA SER A 540 -23.19 -25.87 4.44
C SER A 540 -23.84 -27.19 4.85
N ARG A 541 -24.87 -27.65 4.13
CA ARG A 541 -25.48 -28.97 4.34
C ARG A 541 -24.48 -30.09 4.07
N GLU A 542 -23.82 -30.05 2.92
CA GLU A 542 -22.83 -31.05 2.53
C GLU A 542 -21.63 -31.04 3.47
N ALA A 543 -21.13 -29.85 3.84
CA ALA A 543 -20.06 -29.71 4.82
C ALA A 543 -20.43 -30.38 6.16
N LYS A 544 -21.62 -30.14 6.69
CA LYS A 544 -22.11 -30.78 7.93
C LYS A 544 -22.17 -32.30 7.81
N ASP A 545 -22.55 -32.84 6.65
CA ASP A 545 -22.60 -34.28 6.44
C ASP A 545 -21.19 -34.90 6.40
N LEU A 546 -20.21 -34.21 5.80
CA LEU A 546 -18.81 -34.63 5.82
C LEU A 546 -18.19 -34.53 7.22
N MET A 547 -18.53 -33.49 7.99
CA MET A 547 -18.02 -33.29 9.35
C MET A 547 -18.41 -34.43 10.30
N LYS A 548 -19.55 -35.10 10.08
CA LYS A 548 -19.95 -36.30 10.84
C LYS A 548 -18.94 -37.45 10.70
N LEU A 549 -18.22 -37.51 9.58
CA LEU A 549 -17.19 -38.53 9.30
C LEU A 549 -15.80 -38.11 9.80
N ALA A 550 -15.56 -36.81 9.97
CA ALA A 550 -14.22 -36.26 10.13
C ALA A 550 -13.46 -36.75 11.38
N GLN A 551 -14.12 -36.97 12.52
CA GLN A 551 -13.50 -37.44 13.78
C GLN A 551 -12.17 -36.73 14.14
N ARG A 552 -12.06 -35.41 13.92
CA ARG A 552 -10.85 -34.58 14.10
C ARG A 552 -9.70 -34.81 13.09
N ARG A 553 -9.95 -35.53 11.99
CA ARG A 553 -8.99 -35.80 10.91
C ARG A 553 -9.12 -34.87 9.71
N TRP A 554 -10.10 -33.97 9.72
CA TRP A 554 -10.32 -33.02 8.62
C TRP A 554 -9.94 -31.60 9.05
N PHE A 555 -9.17 -30.93 8.19
CA PHE A 555 -8.74 -29.55 8.32
C PHE A 555 -9.04 -28.81 7.01
N VAL A 556 -9.34 -27.52 7.09
CA VAL A 556 -9.59 -26.66 5.92
C VAL A 556 -8.51 -25.59 5.84
N ALA A 557 -7.83 -25.51 4.69
CA ALA A 557 -6.77 -24.55 4.40
C ALA A 557 -7.35 -23.19 3.95
N GLU A 558 -8.09 -22.51 4.84
CA GLU A 558 -8.46 -21.11 4.61
C GLU A 558 -7.28 -20.20 4.95
N ASN A 559 -6.44 -19.96 3.94
CA ASN A 559 -5.17 -19.27 4.12
C ASN A 559 -5.32 -17.81 4.59
N TRP A 560 -6.48 -17.16 4.40
CA TRP A 560 -6.67 -15.78 4.86
C TRP A 560 -6.71 -15.65 6.38
N ARG A 561 -7.03 -16.74 7.09
CA ARG A 561 -6.86 -16.80 8.55
C ARG A 561 -5.41 -16.72 8.98
N PHE A 562 -4.46 -16.97 8.09
CA PHE A 562 -3.02 -16.99 8.39
C PHE A 562 -2.27 -15.82 7.75
N GLU A 563 -2.98 -14.91 7.08
CA GLU A 563 -2.42 -13.67 6.58
C GLU A 563 -2.05 -12.75 7.77
N PRO A 564 -0.78 -12.34 7.91
CA PRO A 564 -0.34 -11.53 9.04
C PRO A 564 -1.12 -10.22 9.16
N SER A 565 -1.47 -9.60 8.04
CA SER A 565 -2.25 -8.36 8.01
C SER A 565 -3.57 -8.48 8.78
N PHE A 566 -4.35 -9.54 8.55
CA PHE A 566 -5.60 -9.78 9.26
C PHE A 566 -5.39 -10.24 10.71
N ARG A 567 -4.31 -11.00 11.00
CA ARG A 567 -3.92 -11.35 12.38
C ARG A 567 -3.54 -10.12 13.20
N ILE A 568 -2.80 -9.18 12.62
CA ILE A 568 -2.47 -7.91 13.26
C ILE A 568 -3.75 -7.09 13.47
N ALA A 569 -4.65 -7.02 12.48
CA ALA A 569 -5.92 -6.32 12.64
C ALA A 569 -6.75 -6.88 13.81
N ALA A 570 -6.82 -8.21 13.95
CA ALA A 570 -7.46 -8.87 15.08
C ALA A 570 -6.76 -8.57 16.42
N ALA A 571 -5.42 -8.54 16.43
CA ALA A 571 -4.64 -8.14 17.61
C ALA A 571 -4.88 -6.67 18.01
N VAL A 572 -4.97 -5.77 17.03
CA VAL A 572 -5.27 -4.35 17.24
C VAL A 572 -6.66 -4.18 17.85
N LEU A 573 -7.68 -4.85 17.31
CA LEU A 573 -9.03 -4.79 17.86
C LEU A 573 -9.11 -5.36 19.29
N SER A 574 -8.51 -6.52 19.51
CA SER A 574 -8.49 -7.16 20.85
C SER A 574 -7.71 -6.34 21.90
N SER A 575 -6.72 -5.54 21.48
CA SER A 575 -6.00 -4.61 22.37
C SER A 575 -6.86 -3.44 22.88
N LYS A 576 -8.05 -3.22 22.30
CA LYS A 576 -8.96 -2.10 22.59
C LYS A 576 -8.39 -0.71 22.31
N ILE A 577 -7.28 -0.60 21.57
CA ILE A 577 -6.68 0.71 21.22
C ILE A 577 -7.62 1.60 20.40
N LEU A 578 -8.47 0.99 19.56
CA LEU A 578 -9.51 1.67 18.79
C LEU A 578 -10.76 2.02 19.60
N GLY A 579 -10.87 1.56 20.85
CA GLY A 579 -12.14 1.52 21.57
C GLY A 579 -13.10 0.47 20.96
N PRO A 580 -14.41 0.51 21.30
CA PRO A 580 -15.39 -0.34 20.65
C PRO A 580 -15.46 -0.05 19.15
N ALA A 581 -15.57 -1.09 18.33
CA ALA A 581 -15.87 -0.95 16.91
C ALA A 581 -17.29 -0.40 16.76
N LEU A 582 -17.44 0.66 15.97
CA LEU A 582 -18.71 1.36 15.75
C LEU A 582 -19.27 1.08 14.35
N ALA A 583 -18.39 1.07 13.34
CA ALA A 583 -18.76 0.78 11.97
C ALA A 583 -17.62 0.13 11.20
N PHE A 584 -17.93 -0.56 10.10
CA PHE A 584 -16.93 -1.13 9.21
C PHE A 584 -17.37 -1.16 7.75
N THR A 585 -16.40 -1.14 6.84
CA THR A 585 -16.64 -1.25 5.39
C THR A 585 -15.68 -2.26 4.80
N GLY A 586 -16.25 -3.31 4.22
CA GLY A 586 -15.56 -4.31 3.43
C GLY A 586 -15.78 -4.08 1.95
N SER A 587 -14.70 -4.11 1.15
CA SER A 587 -14.78 -3.88 -0.29
C SER A 587 -13.86 -4.83 -1.05
N SER A 588 -14.45 -5.59 -1.95
CA SER A 588 -13.80 -6.52 -2.87
C SER A 588 -14.20 -6.18 -4.30
N LEU A 589 -13.71 -5.03 -4.80
CA LEU A 589 -14.06 -4.52 -6.12
C LEU A 589 -12.90 -4.71 -7.07
N GLY A 590 -13.10 -5.49 -8.13
CA GLY A 590 -12.10 -5.60 -9.18
C GLY A 590 -12.62 -6.26 -10.43
N PHE A 591 -12.19 -5.74 -11.58
CA PHE A 591 -12.51 -6.34 -12.87
C PHE A 591 -11.54 -7.51 -13.08
N MET A 592 -12.08 -8.73 -13.14
CA MET A 592 -11.28 -9.90 -13.48
C MET A 592 -11.32 -10.14 -15.00
N PRO A 593 -10.20 -9.91 -15.70
CA PRO A 593 -10.13 -10.06 -17.15
C PRO A 593 -10.29 -11.51 -17.60
N SER A 594 -10.81 -11.70 -18.81
CA SER A 594 -10.97 -13.01 -19.48
C SER A 594 -9.65 -13.73 -19.72
N GLU A 595 -8.54 -13.00 -19.80
CA GLU A 595 -7.20 -13.52 -20.10
C GLU A 595 -6.58 -14.24 -18.90
N VAL A 596 -7.10 -13.99 -17.69
CA VAL A 596 -6.62 -14.65 -16.48
C VAL A 596 -7.03 -16.12 -16.52
N SER A 597 -6.09 -17.02 -16.19
CA SER A 597 -6.28 -18.48 -16.26
C SER A 597 -7.54 -19.02 -15.56
N TYR A 598 -8.07 -18.30 -14.57
CA TYR A 598 -9.28 -18.69 -13.83
C TYR A 598 -10.59 -18.39 -14.58
N MET A 599 -10.57 -17.47 -15.55
CA MET A 599 -11.70 -17.02 -16.36
C MET A 599 -11.72 -17.65 -17.77
N GLN A 600 -10.74 -18.49 -18.09
CA GLN A 600 -10.69 -19.14 -19.40
C GLN A 600 -11.85 -20.13 -19.60
N PRO A 601 -12.45 -20.17 -20.80
CA PRO A 601 -13.46 -21.17 -21.15
C PRO A 601 -12.96 -22.61 -20.91
N GLY A 602 -13.86 -23.48 -20.45
CA GLY A 602 -13.53 -24.89 -20.15
C GLY A 602 -12.94 -25.14 -18.75
N THR A 603 -12.69 -24.09 -17.97
CA THR A 603 -12.36 -24.24 -16.54
C THR A 603 -13.62 -24.50 -15.71
N TRP A 604 -13.46 -25.15 -14.55
CA TRP A 604 -14.59 -25.45 -13.66
C TRP A 604 -15.28 -24.17 -13.13
N ARG A 605 -14.56 -23.06 -13.04
CA ARG A 605 -15.08 -21.75 -12.61
C ARG A 605 -15.98 -21.09 -13.66
N MET A 606 -15.87 -21.51 -14.91
CA MET A 606 -16.72 -21.06 -16.02
C MET A 606 -17.77 -22.12 -16.40
N SER A 607 -17.95 -23.16 -15.58
CA SER A 607 -19.00 -24.16 -15.77
C SER A 607 -20.34 -23.68 -15.20
N GLN A 608 -21.45 -24.34 -15.54
CA GLN A 608 -22.78 -23.97 -15.04
C GLN A 608 -22.94 -24.18 -13.53
N ASP A 609 -22.20 -25.13 -12.96
CA ASP A 609 -22.23 -25.44 -11.53
C ASP A 609 -21.27 -24.58 -10.71
N SER A 610 -20.64 -23.57 -11.33
CA SER A 610 -19.71 -22.69 -10.63
C SER A 610 -20.44 -21.71 -9.70
N ASN A 611 -19.76 -21.34 -8.62
CA ASN A 611 -20.23 -20.30 -7.73
C ASN A 611 -19.04 -19.43 -7.32
N TRP A 612 -18.84 -18.33 -8.04
CA TRP A 612 -17.74 -17.41 -7.80
C TRP A 612 -17.83 -16.71 -6.45
N ILE A 613 -19.05 -16.44 -6.00
CA ILE A 613 -19.31 -15.79 -4.71
C ILE A 613 -18.86 -16.70 -3.58
N VAL A 614 -19.11 -18.01 -3.68
CA VAL A 614 -18.62 -19.00 -2.71
C VAL A 614 -17.12 -19.21 -2.81
N ASP A 615 -16.55 -19.34 -4.00
CA ASP A 615 -15.09 -19.54 -4.17
C ASP A 615 -14.25 -18.38 -3.60
N VAL A 616 -14.69 -17.14 -3.81
CA VAL A 616 -13.94 -15.94 -3.40
C VAL A 616 -14.42 -15.37 -2.08
N GLY A 617 -15.72 -15.37 -1.83
CA GLY A 617 -16.33 -14.72 -0.67
C GLY A 617 -15.90 -15.33 0.66
N VAL A 618 -15.61 -16.64 0.70
CA VAL A 618 -15.18 -17.32 1.94
C VAL A 618 -13.89 -16.76 2.50
N HIS A 619 -12.98 -16.29 1.65
CA HIS A 619 -11.74 -15.64 2.08
C HIS A 619 -12.01 -14.37 2.87
N PHE A 620 -12.93 -13.53 2.38
CA PHE A 620 -13.28 -12.32 3.11
C PHE A 620 -14.15 -12.58 4.32
N ALA A 621 -15.05 -13.55 4.23
CA ALA A 621 -15.82 -14.01 5.38
C ALA A 621 -14.88 -14.44 6.52
N ALA A 622 -13.82 -15.19 6.20
CA ALA A 622 -12.80 -15.59 7.16
C ALA A 622 -12.05 -14.39 7.76
N ALA A 623 -11.66 -13.41 6.94
CA ALA A 623 -10.99 -12.19 7.43
C ALA A 623 -11.91 -11.31 8.29
N LEU A 624 -13.17 -11.12 7.88
CA LEU A 624 -14.19 -10.42 8.66
C LEU A 624 -14.41 -11.12 10.00
N ARG A 625 -14.60 -12.43 10.00
CA ARG A 625 -14.85 -13.19 11.23
C ARG A 625 -13.65 -13.26 12.15
N LEU A 626 -12.44 -13.36 11.60
CA LEU A 626 -11.20 -13.30 12.38
C LEU A 626 -11.05 -11.96 13.11
N THR A 627 -11.49 -10.85 12.50
CA THR A 627 -11.30 -9.50 13.04
C THR A 627 -12.47 -9.05 13.92
N LEU A 628 -13.71 -9.20 13.45
CA LEU A 628 -14.92 -8.66 14.07
C LEU A 628 -15.77 -9.71 14.80
N GLY A 629 -15.41 -11.00 14.72
CA GLY A 629 -16.20 -12.10 15.28
C GLY A 629 -17.31 -12.59 14.33
N ASP A 630 -18.23 -13.41 14.83
CA ASP A 630 -19.30 -14.02 14.03
C ASP A 630 -20.32 -12.96 13.56
N VAL A 631 -20.04 -12.32 12.42
CA VAL A 631 -20.90 -11.32 11.77
C VAL A 631 -22.13 -11.96 11.13
N GLU A 632 -23.24 -11.22 11.09
CA GLU A 632 -24.49 -11.63 10.45
C GLU A 632 -24.85 -10.74 9.25
N VAL A 633 -25.53 -11.32 8.26
CA VAL A 633 -26.10 -10.57 7.13
C VAL A 633 -27.47 -10.07 7.52
N VAL A 634 -27.68 -8.76 7.44
CA VAL A 634 -28.98 -8.11 7.69
C VAL A 634 -29.78 -8.03 6.39
N GLN A 635 -29.12 -7.64 5.29
CA GLN A 635 -29.74 -7.54 3.97
C GLN A 635 -28.65 -7.67 2.91
N ALA A 636 -28.99 -8.20 1.74
CA ALA A 636 -28.10 -8.22 0.59
C ALA A 636 -28.86 -7.91 -0.70
N LEU A 637 -28.18 -7.21 -1.61
CA LEU A 637 -28.61 -6.97 -2.97
C LEU A 637 -27.56 -7.54 -3.91
N HIS A 638 -27.97 -8.33 -4.88
CA HIS A 638 -27.08 -8.92 -5.86
C HIS A 638 -27.36 -8.40 -7.26
N ARG A 639 -26.33 -8.43 -8.10
CA ARG A 639 -26.43 -8.12 -9.52
C ARG A 639 -25.52 -9.05 -10.29
N ARG A 640 -26.02 -9.55 -11.41
CA ARG A 640 -25.22 -10.24 -12.41
C ARG A 640 -24.91 -9.27 -13.54
N ILE A 641 -23.69 -8.75 -13.55
CA ILE A 641 -23.22 -7.81 -14.58
C ILE A 641 -22.77 -8.58 -15.83
N ARG A 642 -21.98 -9.64 -15.64
CA ARG A 642 -21.51 -10.54 -16.71
C ARG A 642 -22.35 -11.82 -16.76
N PRO A 643 -23.11 -12.06 -17.86
CA PRO A 643 -23.98 -13.22 -17.99
C PRO A 643 -23.27 -14.57 -17.98
N GLU A 644 -21.96 -14.63 -18.15
CA GLU A 644 -21.17 -15.86 -18.10
C GLU A 644 -20.78 -16.28 -16.67
N LEU A 645 -20.93 -15.39 -15.68
CA LEU A 645 -20.54 -15.65 -14.29
C LEU A 645 -21.73 -16.05 -13.41
N GLN A 646 -21.65 -17.24 -12.81
CA GLN A 646 -22.69 -17.82 -11.95
C GLN A 646 -22.37 -17.69 -10.46
N PRO A 647 -23.40 -17.63 -9.59
CA PRO A 647 -24.82 -17.34 -9.92
C PRO A 647 -25.03 -15.86 -10.28
N PHE A 648 -24.19 -15.00 -9.72
CA PHE A 648 -24.02 -13.58 -10.01
C PHE A 648 -22.57 -13.20 -9.68
N ASP A 649 -22.16 -11.99 -10.04
CA ASP A 649 -20.76 -11.55 -9.93
C ASP A 649 -20.56 -10.34 -9.04
N SER A 650 -21.65 -9.74 -8.55
CA SER A 650 -21.63 -8.52 -7.75
C SER A 650 -22.71 -8.52 -6.67
N PHE A 651 -22.40 -8.01 -5.48
CA PHE A 651 -23.39 -7.77 -4.44
C PHE A 651 -22.98 -6.61 -3.51
N ALA A 652 -23.96 -6.10 -2.78
CA ALA A 652 -23.77 -5.25 -1.62
C ALA A 652 -24.58 -5.81 -0.45
N ALA A 653 -23.93 -6.07 0.68
CA ALA A 653 -24.56 -6.60 1.88
C ALA A 653 -24.41 -5.63 3.05
N LEU A 654 -25.47 -5.49 3.84
CA LEU A 654 -25.45 -4.86 5.16
C LEU A 654 -25.20 -5.96 6.20
N LEU A 655 -24.21 -5.73 7.07
CA LEU A 655 -23.73 -6.67 8.06
C LEU A 655 -23.86 -6.08 9.46
N ARG A 656 -24.05 -6.93 10.46
CA ARG A 656 -23.98 -6.57 11.88
C ARG A 656 -22.99 -7.49 12.59
N ALA A 657 -22.09 -6.92 13.37
CA ALA A 657 -21.12 -7.67 14.18
C ALA A 657 -21.67 -7.95 15.59
N PRO A 658 -21.11 -8.92 16.33
CA PRO A 658 -21.50 -9.18 17.72
C PRO A 658 -21.35 -7.99 18.68
N SER A 659 -20.52 -7.00 18.33
CA SER A 659 -20.35 -5.76 19.09
C SER A 659 -21.40 -4.69 18.76
N ASP A 660 -22.46 -5.03 18.01
CA ASP A 660 -23.44 -4.12 17.40
C ASP A 660 -22.86 -3.13 16.38
N ALA A 661 -21.60 -3.31 15.97
CA ALA A 661 -21.02 -2.53 14.88
C ALA A 661 -21.76 -2.85 13.57
N ILE A 662 -22.16 -1.81 12.84
CA ILE A 662 -22.85 -1.95 11.56
C ILE A 662 -21.82 -1.77 10.44
N GLY A 663 -21.89 -2.61 9.43
CA GLY A 663 -20.99 -2.48 8.30
C GLY A 663 -21.56 -2.90 6.97
N THR A 664 -20.79 -2.64 5.93
CA THR A 664 -21.16 -3.04 4.57
C THR A 664 -20.12 -3.98 4.00
N TRP A 665 -20.54 -4.88 3.13
CA TRP A 665 -19.64 -5.66 2.29
C TRP A 665 -20.07 -5.54 0.84
N ILE A 666 -19.26 -4.82 0.05
CA ILE A 666 -19.47 -4.67 -1.38
C ILE A 666 -18.47 -5.57 -2.11
N PHE A 667 -18.96 -6.37 -3.05
CA PHE A 667 -18.17 -7.29 -3.83
C PHE A 667 -18.53 -7.16 -5.31
N SER A 668 -17.54 -7.16 -6.19
CA SER A 668 -17.77 -7.34 -7.62
C SER A 668 -16.51 -7.82 -8.34
N LEU A 669 -16.70 -8.80 -9.23
CA LEU A 669 -15.68 -9.29 -10.17
C LEU A 669 -15.68 -8.55 -11.51
N SER A 670 -16.56 -7.56 -11.68
CA SER A 670 -16.90 -7.00 -13.00
C SER A 670 -16.80 -5.48 -13.06
N VAL A 671 -16.47 -4.81 -11.96
CA VAL A 671 -16.28 -3.36 -11.93
C VAL A 671 -14.79 -2.97 -11.88
N PRO A 672 -14.38 -1.87 -12.53
CA PRO A 672 -13.01 -1.37 -12.43
C PRO A 672 -12.61 -1.12 -10.98
N LYS A 673 -11.32 -1.32 -10.69
CA LYS A 673 -10.76 -1.00 -9.38
C LYS A 673 -10.81 0.52 -9.18
N PRO A 674 -11.38 1.03 -8.08
CA PRO A 674 -11.44 2.46 -7.83
C PRO A 674 -10.07 3.09 -7.55
N ARG A 675 -9.06 2.29 -7.15
CA ARG A 675 -7.66 2.73 -6.98
C ARG A 675 -6.71 1.65 -7.51
N PRO A 676 -5.71 2.01 -8.33
CA PRO A 676 -4.66 1.06 -8.71
C PRO A 676 -3.79 0.74 -7.49
N ARG A 677 -3.65 -0.54 -7.15
CA ARG A 677 -2.68 -1.03 -6.16
C ARG A 677 -1.67 -1.96 -6.84
N GLU A 678 -0.47 -1.99 -6.27
CA GLU A 678 0.70 -2.70 -6.79
C GLU A 678 0.57 -4.24 -6.75
N ILE A 679 -0.45 -4.80 -6.08
CA ILE A 679 -0.62 -6.26 -5.92
C ILE A 679 -1.64 -6.79 -6.95
N PRO A 680 -1.22 -7.52 -8.00
CA PRO A 680 -2.13 -8.08 -8.99
C PRO A 680 -2.96 -9.25 -8.42
N GLY A 681 -4.25 -9.32 -8.75
CA GLY A 681 -5.13 -10.47 -8.49
C GLY A 681 -6.35 -10.19 -7.60
N LEU A 682 -6.94 -11.26 -7.06
CA LEU A 682 -8.07 -11.28 -6.10
C LEU A 682 -7.72 -10.71 -4.70
N SER A 683 -6.56 -10.07 -4.58
CA SER A 683 -5.94 -9.56 -3.35
C SER A 683 -6.36 -8.15 -2.96
N ASP A 684 -7.18 -7.46 -3.77
CA ASP A 684 -7.62 -6.07 -3.53
C ASP A 684 -8.84 -5.98 -2.62
N LEU A 685 -8.78 -6.77 -1.55
CA LEU A 685 -9.83 -6.82 -0.57
C LEU A 685 -9.45 -5.99 0.64
N THR A 686 -10.26 -4.98 0.92
CA THR A 686 -10.01 -3.99 1.96
C THR A 686 -11.10 -4.06 3.01
N LEU A 687 -10.69 -4.05 4.28
CA LEU A 687 -11.57 -3.89 5.43
C LEU A 687 -11.15 -2.62 6.18
N GLU A 688 -12.07 -1.68 6.31
CA GLU A 688 -11.91 -0.47 7.11
C GLU A 688 -12.82 -0.57 8.33
N ILE A 689 -12.29 -0.31 9.51
CA ILE A 689 -13.01 -0.39 10.78
C ILE A 689 -12.84 0.93 11.52
N SER A 690 -13.95 1.51 11.94
CA SER A 690 -14.01 2.75 12.71
C SER A 690 -14.39 2.44 14.14
N GLY A 691 -13.49 2.77 15.08
CA GLY A 691 -13.75 2.68 16.51
C GLY A 691 -13.87 4.06 17.16
N ALA A 692 -14.23 4.09 18.44
CA ALA A 692 -14.38 5.35 19.20
C ALA A 692 -13.11 6.22 19.26
N ASN A 693 -11.93 5.59 19.20
CA ASN A 693 -10.64 6.24 19.39
C ASN A 693 -9.78 6.33 18.11
N GLY A 694 -10.24 5.79 16.98
CA GLY A 694 -9.47 5.80 15.74
C GLY A 694 -10.05 4.90 14.65
N THR A 695 -9.30 4.73 13.56
CA THR A 695 -9.68 3.86 12.45
C THR A 695 -8.56 2.89 12.09
N LEU A 696 -8.95 1.73 11.54
CA LEU A 696 -8.05 0.68 11.08
C LEU A 696 -8.43 0.27 9.66
N ALA A 697 -7.51 0.44 8.72
CA ALA A 697 -7.64 -0.09 7.38
C ALA A 697 -6.71 -1.29 7.21
N VAL A 698 -7.23 -2.41 6.72
CA VAL A 698 -6.46 -3.64 6.49
C VAL A 698 -6.77 -4.24 5.14
N SER A 699 -5.73 -4.72 4.48
CA SER A 699 -5.77 -5.55 3.27
C SER A 699 -4.55 -6.46 3.26
N ARG A 700 -4.49 -7.42 2.34
CA ARG A 700 -3.30 -8.27 2.20
C ARG A 700 -2.05 -7.41 1.99
N GLY A 701 -1.01 -7.68 2.76
CA GLY A 701 0.25 -6.92 2.72
C GLY A 701 0.16 -5.48 3.24
N HIS A 702 -0.94 -5.06 3.89
CA HIS A 702 -1.07 -3.68 4.35
C HIS A 702 -2.02 -3.51 5.54
N VAL A 703 -1.54 -2.85 6.59
CA VAL A 703 -2.32 -2.44 7.77
C VAL A 703 -2.05 -0.96 8.04
N GLU A 704 -3.07 -0.17 8.27
CA GLU A 704 -2.95 1.24 8.62
C GLU A 704 -3.86 1.56 9.81
N LEU A 705 -3.26 2.09 10.87
CA LEU A 705 -3.95 2.57 12.07
C LEU A 705 -3.89 4.09 12.09
N ARG A 706 -5.03 4.73 12.30
CA ARG A 706 -5.16 6.19 12.44
C ARG A 706 -5.83 6.54 13.77
N ASP A 707 -5.49 7.71 14.30
CA ASP A 707 -6.14 8.24 15.50
C ASP A 707 -7.56 8.76 15.18
N ARG A 708 -8.29 9.20 16.20
CA ARG A 708 -9.64 9.74 16.06
C ARG A 708 -9.74 11.00 15.17
N PHE A 709 -8.63 11.65 14.86
CA PHE A 709 -8.56 12.83 13.99
C PHE A 709 -8.09 12.46 12.57
N GLY A 710 -7.85 11.17 12.30
CA GLY A 710 -7.41 10.67 11.01
C GLY A 710 -5.91 10.73 10.77
N HIS A 711 -5.10 11.11 11.77
CA HIS A 711 -3.64 11.12 11.62
C HIS A 711 -3.10 9.69 11.67
N PRO A 712 -2.14 9.33 10.79
CA PRO A 712 -1.53 8.01 10.80
C PRO A 712 -0.76 7.80 12.12
N VAL A 713 -1.10 6.72 12.81
CA VAL A 713 -0.43 6.26 14.04
C VAL A 713 0.57 5.16 13.71
N ALA A 714 0.19 4.24 12.83
CA ALA A 714 1.05 3.16 12.38
C ALA A 714 0.67 2.69 10.98
N GLN A 715 1.65 2.29 10.19
CA GLN A 715 1.46 1.70 8.88
C GLN A 715 2.40 0.52 8.72
N LEU A 716 1.85 -0.66 8.44
CA LEU A 716 2.55 -1.93 8.38
C LEU A 716 2.35 -2.53 6.98
N ARG A 717 3.36 -3.25 6.49
CA ARG A 717 3.28 -4.02 5.24
C ARG A 717 3.82 -5.44 5.43
N PRO A 718 3.08 -6.29 6.17
CA PRO A 718 3.60 -7.59 6.54
C PRO A 718 3.47 -8.59 5.39
N GLU A 719 4.47 -9.44 5.19
CA GLU A 719 4.48 -10.47 4.14
C GLU A 719 4.65 -11.87 4.74
N ALA A 720 3.86 -12.85 4.28
CA ALA A 720 4.04 -14.22 4.75
C ALA A 720 3.53 -15.29 3.78
N PRO A 721 4.10 -16.51 3.87
CA PRO A 721 3.57 -17.69 3.21
C PRO A 721 2.34 -18.24 3.95
N SER A 722 1.19 -17.56 3.84
CA SER A 722 -0.04 -17.90 4.57
C SER A 722 -0.52 -19.34 4.35
N VAL A 723 -0.31 -19.89 3.15
CA VAL A 723 -0.60 -21.30 2.82
C VAL A 723 0.30 -22.25 3.62
N ALA A 724 1.60 -21.97 3.73
CA ALA A 724 2.51 -22.78 4.54
C ALA A 724 2.11 -22.79 6.02
N TYR A 725 1.61 -21.67 6.54
CA TYR A 725 1.09 -21.62 7.92
C TYR A 725 -0.18 -22.43 8.10
N ALA A 726 -1.12 -22.38 7.16
CA ALA A 726 -2.31 -23.21 7.19
C ALA A 726 -1.95 -24.71 7.18
N LEU A 727 -1.04 -25.13 6.28
CA LEU A 727 -0.59 -26.52 6.20
C LEU A 727 0.14 -26.96 7.48
N ARG A 728 1.11 -26.17 7.98
CA ARG A 728 1.79 -26.45 9.25
C ARG A 728 0.79 -26.61 10.40
N ARG A 729 -0.25 -25.77 10.44
CA ARG A 729 -1.29 -25.85 11.47
C ARG A 729 -2.12 -27.13 11.36
N ALA A 730 -2.43 -27.58 10.13
CA ALA A 730 -3.09 -28.85 9.90
C ALA A 730 -2.21 -30.04 10.31
N ALA A 731 -0.92 -30.03 10.00
CA ALA A 731 0.04 -31.05 10.43
C ALA A 731 0.04 -31.22 11.96
N LYS A 732 0.04 -30.10 12.68
CA LYS A 732 -0.08 -30.08 14.14
C LYS A 732 -1.37 -30.72 14.64
N GLY A 733 -2.49 -30.46 13.96
CA GLY A 733 -3.75 -31.12 14.24
C GLY A 733 -3.69 -32.65 14.09
N VAL A 734 -2.99 -33.15 13.06
CA VAL A 734 -2.81 -34.59 12.81
C VAL A 734 -2.04 -35.27 13.95
N VAL A 735 -1.01 -34.62 14.50
CA VAL A 735 -0.24 -35.15 15.65
C VAL A 735 -0.93 -34.92 17.01
N GLY A 736 -2.16 -34.40 17.02
CA GLY A 736 -2.97 -34.21 18.23
C GLY A 736 -2.73 -32.88 18.97
N GLU A 737 -1.96 -31.96 18.40
CA GLU A 737 -1.80 -30.61 18.94
C GLU A 737 -3.04 -29.74 18.66
N VAL A 738 -3.19 -28.63 19.41
CA VAL A 738 -4.30 -27.69 19.23
C VAL A 738 -4.23 -27.06 17.83
N ALA A 739 -5.32 -27.13 17.06
CA ALA A 739 -5.40 -26.63 15.69
C ALA A 739 -6.75 -25.94 15.38
N GLU A 740 -7.22 -25.08 16.29
CA GLU A 740 -8.54 -24.41 16.19
C GLU A 740 -8.76 -23.66 14.87
N ASP A 741 -7.76 -22.94 14.37
CA ASP A 741 -7.91 -22.05 13.21
C ASP A 741 -8.12 -22.76 11.85
N VAL A 742 -7.82 -24.06 11.78
CA VAL A 742 -8.01 -24.90 10.58
C VAL A 742 -9.15 -25.90 10.74
N LYS A 743 -9.92 -25.80 11.83
CA LYS A 743 -11.06 -26.68 12.06
C LYS A 743 -12.15 -26.47 11.00
N PRO A 744 -12.82 -27.54 10.55
CA PRO A 744 -13.90 -27.44 9.57
C PRO A 744 -15.08 -26.62 10.10
N GLU A 745 -15.29 -26.58 11.43
CA GLU A 745 -16.30 -25.71 12.06
C GLU A 745 -16.11 -24.23 11.71
N GLU A 746 -14.87 -23.75 11.63
CA GLU A 746 -14.58 -22.36 11.32
C GLU A 746 -14.85 -22.05 9.84
N ALA A 747 -14.43 -22.91 8.94
CA ALA A 747 -14.71 -22.75 7.50
C ALA A 747 -16.19 -22.95 7.16
N LEU A 748 -16.92 -23.77 7.92
CA LEU A 748 -18.37 -23.90 7.81
C LEU A 748 -19.06 -22.57 8.08
N LYS A 749 -18.68 -21.88 9.16
CA LYS A 749 -19.26 -20.57 9.50
C LYS A 749 -18.91 -19.51 8.43
N ASP A 750 -17.72 -19.58 7.83
CA ASP A 750 -17.33 -18.73 6.69
C ASP A 750 -18.25 -18.95 5.49
N LEU A 751 -18.50 -20.23 5.14
CA LEU A 751 -19.43 -20.60 4.08
C LEU A 751 -20.87 -20.17 4.39
N GLN A 752 -21.34 -20.35 5.62
CA GLN A 752 -22.68 -19.95 6.04
C GLN A 752 -22.91 -18.44 5.93
N LEU A 753 -21.90 -17.62 6.22
CA LEU A 753 -21.98 -16.18 6.01
C LEU A 753 -22.17 -15.84 4.53
N VAL A 754 -21.43 -16.51 3.64
CA VAL A 754 -21.58 -16.32 2.19
C VAL A 754 -22.93 -16.82 1.68
N GLU A 755 -23.40 -17.98 2.16
CA GLU A 755 -24.75 -18.48 1.85
C GLU A 755 -25.86 -17.54 2.34
N ALA A 756 -25.65 -16.85 3.46
CA ALA A 756 -26.58 -15.83 3.95
C ALA A 756 -26.66 -14.64 2.97
N VAL A 757 -25.53 -14.22 2.37
CA VAL A 757 -25.50 -13.21 1.29
C VAL A 757 -26.24 -13.71 0.04
N LEU A 758 -26.08 -14.99 -0.32
CA LEU A 758 -26.76 -15.58 -1.47
C LEU A 758 -28.29 -15.67 -1.29
N SER A 759 -28.75 -15.91 -0.06
CA SER A 759 -30.17 -16.16 0.26
C SER A 759 -30.99 -14.91 0.54
N HIS A 760 -30.39 -13.87 1.15
CA HIS A 760 -31.02 -12.57 1.34
C HIS A 760 -31.15 -11.88 -0.02
N HIS A 761 -32.36 -11.89 -0.57
CA HIS A 761 -32.67 -11.16 -1.80
C HIS A 761 -34.04 -10.48 -1.68
N GLU A 762 -34.07 -9.18 -1.92
CA GLU A 762 -35.24 -8.57 -2.54
C GLU A 762 -35.05 -8.71 -4.04
N ARG A 763 -36.00 -9.37 -4.72
CA ARG A 763 -36.15 -9.19 -6.17
C ARG A 763 -36.55 -7.73 -6.38
N LEU A 764 -35.58 -6.88 -6.71
CA LEU A 764 -35.87 -5.64 -7.41
C LEU A 764 -36.31 -6.04 -8.83
N GLU A 765 -37.58 -6.39 -8.98
CA GLU A 765 -38.29 -6.23 -10.24
C GLU A 765 -38.38 -4.71 -10.48
N LEU A 766 -37.36 -4.16 -11.13
CA LEU A 766 -37.38 -2.81 -11.70
C LEU A 766 -37.63 -2.89 -13.20
#